data_AF-A0A937K1D8-F1
#
_entry.id   AF-A0A937K1D8-F1
#
_cell.length_a   1.000
_cell.length_b   1.000
_cell.length_c   1.000
_cell.angle_alpha   90.00
_cell.angle_beta   90.00
_cell.angle_gamma   90.00
#
_symmetry.space_group_name_H-M   'P 1'
#
loop_
_entity.id
_entity.type
_entity.pdbx_description
1 polymer ?
#
loop_
_entity_poly.entity_id
_entity_poly.type
_entity_poly.pdbx_seq_one_letter_code
_entity_poly.pdbx_strand_id
1 'polypeptide(L)'
;MNIRIHKIIILIFFILLQSCGQEQTKYFKDSRINLSYYTKNYVALDTSKIALFNANVYDGTGNLVRESQTILIQNGTILEIENTDKVQIPDDFYKINVAGKTIIPGIIGMHNHMRIPGSAMLATSPKLYLASGVTTIQTCGTGNPYEELAIAKSIANGEQPGPEIINSGPYFTGPDGKSNFIRFTDEKMVRDTIRYWADKGVKWLKVYRNTRPSDLQVIVDEAHKNNLKVTGHLCATTYSEATEMGIDAIEHGFIHNYDHAIEREIGICSGNTNFRTNLAVESEEVKRVQQKFIKNGVALGSTLAIFEAQANVEADVRDLDVMAPYHRKAYDQRKIRKKEQGEDWYFKKEWLRKSMAYELQFFRQGGLLVAGLDPGLHNMPGFGDQKNYELFIEAGFKPEEAIQVMTSNGAKLLERTDIGTVEKGKIANLVILDGNLENDPKVIRAIEMVLKNGIGYDPNKLVNSIIGNVGSQTDNLMTYFGQKAPLNEPELFAPNIISRPDRYEFGCTLSKDGTEFYFGVDNSGIMEIHFTNLIDGVWSPQMRLFESDSISYNDPMFSPDQKRLYFISNRSLDGKKKKEDIDIWYIERESIKAEWSSPKNLGLRINSGLDEYYVSFADNGTLYFASKDKSKNAPHHAFDIYRSEYKKGQFLKPEILPETINTDRYEADVFIAPDESYMIFCSIRKNGLGKGDLYISFKDKEENWSEAVNMGASINTEEHELCPFVSADGKYLFYTSNQDIYWVNTDILENYKGKTAGNRVDGGEP
;
A
#
# COMPACT_ATOMS: atom_id res chain seq x y z
N MET A 1 38.91 55.36 -37.17
CA MET A 1 37.98 54.87 -36.12
C MET A 1 37.53 53.43 -36.34
N ASN A 2 37.30 52.96 -37.57
CA ASN A 2 36.78 51.60 -37.82
C ASN A 2 37.74 50.41 -37.58
N ILE A 3 39.07 50.62 -37.54
CA ILE A 3 40.03 49.51 -37.34
C ILE A 3 40.24 49.19 -35.84
N ARG A 4 40.02 50.15 -34.93
CA ARG A 4 40.12 49.91 -33.47
C ARG A 4 38.91 49.16 -32.91
N ILE A 5 37.72 49.37 -33.49
CA ILE A 5 36.50 48.67 -33.06
C ILE A 5 36.54 47.19 -33.47
N HIS A 6 37.07 46.87 -34.66
CA HIS A 6 37.19 45.48 -35.12
C HIS A 6 38.20 44.65 -34.31
N LYS A 7 39.31 45.26 -33.85
CA LYS A 7 40.28 44.56 -32.99
C LYS A 7 39.77 44.36 -31.55
N ILE A 8 38.91 45.24 -31.04
CA ILE A 8 38.29 45.08 -29.72
C ILE A 8 37.20 44.00 -29.76
N ILE A 9 36.43 43.90 -30.84
CA ILE A 9 35.41 42.85 -31.00
C ILE A 9 36.04 41.46 -31.13
N ILE A 10 37.15 41.31 -31.86
CA ILE A 10 37.85 40.02 -31.99
C ILE A 10 38.52 39.59 -30.67
N LEU A 11 39.03 40.54 -29.87
CA LEU A 11 39.61 40.25 -28.56
C LEU A 11 38.54 39.87 -27.51
N ILE A 12 37.36 40.49 -27.56
CA ILE A 12 36.21 40.12 -26.72
C ILE A 12 35.64 38.75 -27.13
N PHE A 13 35.62 38.42 -28.43
CA PHE A 13 35.20 37.09 -28.91
C PHE A 13 36.19 35.99 -28.50
N PHE A 14 37.50 36.26 -28.48
CA PHE A 14 38.51 35.30 -28.02
C PHE A 14 38.53 35.11 -26.50
N ILE A 15 38.25 36.16 -25.71
CA ILE A 15 38.13 36.05 -24.25
C ILE A 15 36.83 35.32 -23.85
N LEU A 16 35.74 35.46 -24.63
CA LEU A 16 34.51 34.68 -24.44
C LEU A 16 34.65 33.20 -24.88
N LEU A 17 35.54 32.89 -25.82
CA LEU A 17 35.83 31.50 -26.23
C LEU A 17 36.83 30.79 -25.31
N GLN A 18 37.73 31.53 -24.64
CA GLN A 18 38.63 30.93 -23.63
C GLN A 18 37.99 30.78 -22.23
N SER A 19 36.87 31.44 -21.94
CA SER A 19 36.03 31.12 -20.76
C SER A 19 35.03 29.99 -21.01
N CYS A 20 34.97 29.44 -22.23
CA CYS A 20 34.07 28.35 -22.61
C CYS A 20 34.74 26.96 -22.53
N GLY A 21 35.82 26.86 -21.74
CA GLY A 21 36.56 25.64 -21.44
C GLY A 21 36.70 25.38 -19.93
N GLN A 22 35.82 25.92 -19.10
CA GLN A 22 35.67 25.44 -17.73
C GLN A 22 34.67 24.28 -17.73
N GLU A 23 35.13 23.14 -17.22
CA GLU A 23 34.36 21.94 -16.94
C GLU A 23 32.95 22.27 -16.43
N GLN A 24 31.95 22.13 -17.30
CA GLN A 24 30.59 21.90 -16.84
C GLN A 24 30.58 20.49 -16.25
N THR A 25 30.96 20.37 -14.98
CA THR A 25 30.37 19.37 -14.10
C THR A 25 28.86 19.64 -14.13
N LYS A 26 28.16 18.99 -15.06
CA LYS A 26 26.71 18.91 -15.07
C LYS A 26 26.37 18.28 -13.72
N TYR A 27 25.94 19.10 -12.76
CA TYR A 27 25.48 18.61 -11.46
C TYR A 27 24.32 17.65 -11.74
N PHE A 28 24.57 16.35 -11.68
CA PHE A 28 23.53 15.34 -11.72
C PHE A 28 22.65 15.59 -10.50
N LYS A 29 21.37 15.88 -10.74
CA LYS A 29 20.40 16.12 -9.66
C LYS A 29 20.27 14.81 -8.88
N ASP A 30 20.48 14.87 -7.57
CA ASP A 30 20.28 13.72 -6.70
C ASP A 30 18.81 13.30 -6.81
N SER A 31 18.59 12.08 -7.30
CA SER A 31 17.24 11.50 -7.44
C SER A 31 16.91 10.58 -6.27
N ARG A 32 17.83 10.36 -5.32
CA ARG A 32 17.57 9.53 -4.13
C ARG A 32 16.64 10.24 -3.17
N ILE A 33 15.88 9.42 -2.44
CA ILE A 33 14.91 9.85 -1.44
C ILE A 33 15.35 9.34 -0.07
N ASN A 34 15.03 10.09 0.98
CA ASN A 34 15.23 9.62 2.34
C ASN A 34 14.14 8.60 2.68
N LEU A 35 14.55 7.39 3.05
CA LEU A 35 13.62 6.32 3.37
C LEU A 35 13.25 6.32 4.85
N SER A 36 11.97 6.08 5.13
CA SER A 36 11.50 5.75 6.48
C SER A 36 12.14 4.46 6.98
N TYR A 37 12.14 4.26 8.30
CA TYR A 37 12.58 3.00 8.89
C TYR A 37 11.78 1.81 8.32
N TYR A 38 10.47 1.97 8.16
CA TYR A 38 9.59 0.99 7.51
C TYR A 38 10.08 0.59 6.11
N THR A 39 10.29 1.57 5.21
CA THR A 39 10.70 1.29 3.83
C THR A 39 12.07 0.62 3.75
N LYS A 40 13.00 0.99 4.64
CA LYS A 40 14.36 0.41 4.66
C LYS A 40 14.37 -1.10 4.87
N ASN A 41 13.35 -1.68 5.52
CA ASN A 41 13.28 -3.14 5.70
C ASN A 41 13.17 -3.88 4.36
N TYR A 42 12.66 -3.24 3.32
CA TYR A 42 12.49 -3.81 1.98
C TYR A 42 13.69 -3.54 1.05
N VAL A 43 14.73 -2.88 1.55
CA VAL A 43 15.91 -2.51 0.77
C VAL A 43 17.02 -3.52 0.98
N ALA A 44 17.69 -3.90 -0.11
CA ALA A 44 18.90 -4.71 -0.12
C ALA A 44 20.17 -3.85 -0.27
N LEU A 45 20.07 -2.71 -0.97
CA LEU A 45 21.20 -1.85 -1.28
C LEU A 45 20.81 -0.37 -1.30
N ASP A 46 21.46 0.45 -0.46
CA ASP A 46 21.20 1.89 -0.34
C ASP A 46 22.51 2.71 -0.34
N THR A 47 23.26 2.66 -1.44
CA THR A 47 24.54 3.39 -1.60
C THR A 47 24.48 4.41 -2.73
N SER A 48 25.30 5.46 -2.64
CA SER A 48 25.31 6.57 -3.60
C SER A 48 26.03 6.26 -4.90
N LYS A 49 26.92 5.27 -4.92
CA LYS A 49 27.71 4.89 -6.09
C LYS A 49 27.68 3.38 -6.30
N ILE A 50 27.08 2.93 -7.40
CA ILE A 50 26.89 1.51 -7.73
C ILE A 50 27.48 1.26 -9.12
N ALA A 51 28.24 0.18 -9.26
CA ALA A 51 28.71 -0.31 -10.55
C ALA A 51 28.16 -1.72 -10.78
N LEU A 52 27.27 -1.86 -11.76
CA LEU A 52 26.76 -3.15 -12.23
C LEU A 52 27.57 -3.56 -13.46
N PHE A 53 28.35 -4.63 -13.41
CA PHE A 53 29.26 -5.00 -14.50
C PHE A 53 29.08 -6.43 -15.00
N ASN A 54 29.41 -6.64 -16.28
CA ASN A 54 29.18 -7.88 -17.05
C ASN A 54 27.70 -8.22 -17.31
N ALA A 55 26.83 -7.21 -17.43
CA ALA A 55 25.41 -7.41 -17.68
C ALA A 55 25.11 -7.64 -19.17
N ASN A 56 24.09 -8.44 -19.47
CA ASN A 56 23.35 -8.34 -20.72
C ASN A 56 22.28 -7.25 -20.57
N VAL A 57 22.26 -6.24 -21.44
CA VAL A 57 21.36 -5.08 -21.28
C VAL A 57 20.41 -4.98 -22.47
N TYR A 58 19.12 -5.10 -22.20
CA TYR A 58 18.08 -4.57 -23.08
C TYR A 58 17.84 -3.12 -22.65
N ASP A 59 18.16 -2.15 -23.49
CA ASP A 59 18.15 -0.74 -23.09
C ASP A 59 16.75 -0.10 -23.12
N GLY A 60 15.73 -0.82 -23.58
CA GLY A 60 14.35 -0.34 -23.72
C GLY A 60 14.06 0.45 -24.99
N THR A 61 15.04 0.68 -25.85
CA THR A 61 14.86 1.47 -27.09
C THR A 61 14.28 0.65 -28.26
N GLY A 62 14.27 -0.69 -28.13
CA GLY A 62 14.01 -1.62 -29.23
C GLY A 62 15.27 -2.03 -30.00
N ASN A 63 16.45 -1.55 -29.58
CA ASN A 63 17.73 -2.01 -30.11
C ASN A 63 18.09 -3.42 -29.59
N LEU A 64 18.95 -4.12 -30.33
CA LEU A 64 19.48 -5.42 -29.93
C LEU A 64 20.16 -5.36 -28.56
N VAL A 65 20.09 -6.47 -27.83
CA VAL A 65 20.75 -6.65 -26.54
C VAL A 65 22.25 -6.32 -26.63
N ARG A 66 22.76 -5.62 -25.61
CA ARG A 66 24.18 -5.32 -25.44
C ARG A 66 24.77 -6.25 -24.39
N GLU A 67 25.68 -7.14 -24.79
CA GLU A 67 26.34 -8.07 -23.88
C GLU A 67 27.55 -7.44 -23.18
N SER A 68 27.92 -7.97 -22.01
CA SER A 68 29.13 -7.55 -21.26
C SER A 68 29.21 -6.04 -21.04
N GLN A 69 28.14 -5.45 -20.50
CA GLN A 69 28.07 -4.03 -20.20
C GLN A 69 28.42 -3.73 -18.74
N THR A 70 28.95 -2.53 -18.52
CA THR A 70 29.09 -1.90 -17.21
C THR A 70 28.21 -0.65 -17.15
N ILE A 71 27.38 -0.58 -16.10
CA ILE A 71 26.51 0.56 -15.78
C ILE A 71 27.03 1.19 -14.49
N LEU A 72 27.45 2.45 -14.57
CA LEU A 72 27.82 3.25 -13.40
C LEU A 72 26.62 4.11 -13.00
N ILE A 73 26.25 4.04 -11.72
CA ILE A 73 25.13 4.80 -11.15
C ILE A 73 25.69 5.68 -10.03
N GLN A 74 25.32 6.96 -10.04
CA GLN A 74 25.68 7.90 -8.99
C GLN A 74 24.45 8.73 -8.59
N ASN A 75 24.17 8.77 -7.28
CA ASN A 75 23.05 9.51 -6.68
C ASN A 75 21.72 9.25 -7.40
N GLY A 76 21.47 7.97 -7.70
CA GLY A 76 20.26 7.51 -8.35
C GLY A 76 20.16 7.75 -9.86
N THR A 77 21.20 8.32 -10.49
CA THR A 77 21.25 8.59 -11.93
C THR A 77 22.29 7.72 -12.62
N ILE A 78 22.01 7.27 -13.84
CA ILE A 78 22.96 6.52 -14.69
C ILE A 78 24.04 7.49 -15.17
N LEU A 79 25.25 7.32 -14.66
CA LEU A 79 26.42 8.12 -15.03
C LEU A 79 26.99 7.68 -16.39
N GLU A 80 27.02 6.37 -16.63
CA GLU A 80 27.65 5.77 -17.80
C GLU A 80 27.10 4.36 -18.07
N ILE A 81 27.05 3.97 -19.35
CA ILE A 81 26.82 2.61 -19.81
C ILE A 81 27.71 2.32 -21.02
N GLU A 82 28.64 1.39 -20.88
CA GLU A 82 29.63 1.06 -21.91
C GLU A 82 30.12 -0.39 -21.75
N ASN A 83 30.76 -0.96 -22.78
CA ASN A 83 31.35 -2.30 -22.72
C ASN A 83 32.31 -2.40 -21.52
N THR A 84 32.22 -3.50 -20.76
CA THR A 84 33.02 -3.70 -19.53
C THR A 84 34.51 -3.49 -19.77
N ASP A 85 35.06 -3.99 -20.87
CA ASP A 85 36.50 -3.88 -21.17
C ASP A 85 36.97 -2.44 -21.47
N LYS A 86 36.03 -1.50 -21.64
CA LYS A 86 36.31 -0.08 -21.93
C LYS A 86 36.06 0.85 -20.74
N VAL A 87 35.51 0.35 -19.64
CA VAL A 87 35.19 1.14 -18.44
C VAL A 87 36.12 0.75 -17.31
N GLN A 88 36.84 1.73 -16.77
CA GLN A 88 37.51 1.56 -15.49
C GLN A 88 36.55 1.94 -14.37
N ILE A 89 36.12 0.95 -13.58
CA ILE A 89 35.22 1.18 -12.44
C ILE A 89 36.03 1.82 -11.30
N PRO A 90 35.69 3.06 -10.87
CA PRO A 90 36.41 3.72 -9.78
C PRO A 90 36.31 2.93 -8.47
N ASP A 91 37.31 3.07 -7.60
CA ASP A 91 37.42 2.28 -6.37
C ASP A 91 36.37 2.62 -5.31
N ASP A 92 35.79 3.81 -5.38
CA ASP A 92 34.74 4.27 -4.47
C ASP A 92 33.32 3.85 -4.89
N PHE A 93 33.19 3.09 -5.98
CA PHE A 93 31.92 2.48 -6.39
C PHE A 93 31.72 1.13 -5.70
N TYR A 94 30.49 0.86 -5.24
CA TYR A 94 30.08 -0.47 -4.81
C TYR A 94 29.92 -1.38 -6.04
N LYS A 95 30.81 -2.36 -6.19
CA LYS A 95 30.92 -3.19 -7.40
C LYS A 95 30.07 -4.45 -7.27
N ILE A 96 29.16 -4.67 -8.22
CA ILE A 96 28.29 -5.86 -8.29
C ILE A 96 28.50 -6.53 -9.65
N ASN A 97 29.04 -7.75 -9.61
CA ASN A 97 29.16 -8.57 -10.82
C ASN A 97 27.80 -9.19 -11.13
N VAL A 98 27.27 -8.89 -12.32
CA VAL A 98 25.99 -9.40 -12.81
C VAL A 98 26.19 -10.28 -14.05
N ALA A 99 27.34 -10.95 -14.15
CA ALA A 99 27.61 -11.93 -15.19
C ALA A 99 26.51 -13.01 -15.25
N GLY A 100 26.04 -13.33 -16.47
CA GLY A 100 24.96 -14.29 -16.71
C GLY A 100 23.55 -13.74 -16.48
N LYS A 101 23.43 -12.48 -16.03
CA LYS A 101 22.16 -11.82 -15.71
C LYS A 101 21.79 -10.81 -16.78
N THR A 102 20.49 -10.50 -16.81
CA THR A 102 19.92 -9.50 -17.71
C THR A 102 19.49 -8.26 -16.94
N ILE A 103 19.78 -7.08 -17.47
CA ILE A 103 19.26 -5.80 -16.99
C ILE A 103 18.30 -5.24 -18.02
N ILE A 104 17.12 -4.81 -17.54
CA ILE A 104 16.12 -4.05 -18.30
C ILE A 104 15.81 -2.73 -17.58
N PRO A 105 15.25 -1.70 -18.25
CA PRO A 105 14.68 -0.56 -17.55
C PRO A 105 13.54 -1.03 -16.65
N GLY A 106 13.26 -0.28 -15.59
CA GLY A 106 12.08 -0.47 -14.77
C GLY A 106 10.82 -0.49 -15.63
N ILE A 107 9.96 -1.49 -15.40
CA ILE A 107 8.71 -1.67 -16.16
C ILE A 107 7.79 -0.47 -15.88
N ILE A 108 7.13 0.02 -16.93
CA ILE A 108 6.17 1.13 -16.89
C ILE A 108 4.79 0.59 -17.29
N GLY A 109 3.93 0.36 -16.30
CA GLY A 109 2.57 -0.12 -16.52
C GLY A 109 1.61 1.02 -16.87
N MET A 110 0.95 0.94 -18.02
CA MET A 110 0.06 1.98 -18.55
C MET A 110 -1.44 1.66 -18.44
N HIS A 111 -1.77 0.52 -17.84
CA HIS A 111 -3.14 0.12 -17.54
C HIS A 111 -3.17 -0.72 -16.27
N ASN A 112 -2.85 -0.07 -15.17
CA ASN A 112 -2.70 -0.73 -13.88
C ASN A 112 -3.81 -0.26 -12.95
N HIS A 113 -4.08 -1.05 -11.93
CA HIS A 113 -5.06 -0.73 -10.91
C HIS A 113 -4.56 -1.16 -9.54
N MET A 114 -4.90 -0.38 -8.51
CA MET A 114 -4.75 -0.80 -7.11
C MET A 114 -6.01 -1.51 -6.60
N ARG A 115 -6.67 -2.22 -7.52
CA ARG A 115 -7.92 -2.92 -7.29
C ARG A 115 -8.08 -4.06 -8.28
N ILE A 116 -8.86 -5.06 -7.91
CA ILE A 116 -9.48 -6.02 -8.81
C ILE A 116 -11.00 -5.78 -8.82
N PRO A 117 -11.77 -6.45 -9.70
CA PRO A 117 -13.23 -6.41 -9.60
C PRO A 117 -13.70 -6.85 -8.21
N GLY A 118 -14.43 -5.97 -7.52
CA GLY A 118 -14.99 -6.24 -6.18
C GLY A 118 -14.07 -5.97 -4.98
N SER A 119 -12.78 -5.73 -5.17
CA SER A 119 -11.85 -5.46 -4.06
C SER A 119 -10.83 -4.38 -4.41
N ALA A 120 -10.64 -3.42 -3.50
CA ALA A 120 -9.42 -2.61 -3.45
C ALA A 120 -8.22 -3.50 -3.10
N MET A 121 -7.00 -2.97 -3.19
CA MET A 121 -5.74 -3.63 -2.84
C MET A 121 -4.68 -2.56 -2.52
N LEU A 122 -5.04 -1.60 -1.66
CA LEU A 122 -4.35 -0.32 -1.53
C LEU A 122 -2.97 -0.46 -0.87
N ALA A 123 -2.83 -1.35 0.12
CA ALA A 123 -1.57 -1.58 0.82
C ALA A 123 -0.64 -2.53 0.06
N THR A 124 -1.22 -3.54 -0.61
CA THR A 124 -0.45 -4.67 -1.15
C THR A 124 -0.02 -4.45 -2.59
N SER A 125 -0.84 -3.81 -3.43
CA SER A 125 -0.52 -3.62 -4.86
C SER A 125 0.79 -2.86 -5.08
N PRO A 126 1.09 -1.75 -4.38
CA PRO A 126 2.33 -1.01 -4.63
C PRO A 126 3.58 -1.86 -4.38
N LYS A 127 3.57 -2.66 -3.32
CA LYS A 127 4.66 -3.60 -3.00
C LYS A 127 4.82 -4.65 -4.08
N LEU A 128 3.70 -5.24 -4.53
CA LEU A 128 3.73 -6.30 -5.53
C LEU A 128 4.16 -5.79 -6.91
N TYR A 129 3.73 -4.59 -7.31
CA TYR A 129 4.22 -3.92 -8.51
C TYR A 129 5.73 -3.74 -8.45
N LEU A 130 6.24 -3.15 -7.37
CA LEU A 130 7.68 -2.91 -7.22
C LEU A 130 8.47 -4.23 -7.19
N ALA A 131 7.99 -5.24 -6.45
CA ALA A 131 8.62 -6.56 -6.40
C ALA A 131 8.67 -7.25 -7.77
N SER A 132 7.71 -6.93 -8.64
CA SER A 132 7.62 -7.49 -9.99
C SER A 132 8.41 -6.69 -11.03
N GLY A 133 9.23 -5.72 -10.61
CA GLY A 133 10.06 -4.90 -11.49
C GLY A 133 9.35 -3.69 -12.08
N VAL A 134 8.10 -3.43 -11.67
CA VAL A 134 7.34 -2.25 -12.09
C VAL A 134 7.75 -1.06 -11.23
N THR A 135 8.40 -0.09 -11.84
CA THR A 135 8.92 1.11 -11.14
C THR A 135 8.03 2.33 -11.33
N THR A 136 7.12 2.28 -12.31
CA THR A 136 6.14 3.33 -12.59
C THR A 136 4.83 2.68 -13.04
N ILE A 137 3.71 3.16 -12.53
CA ILE A 137 2.38 2.80 -13.00
C ILE A 137 1.58 4.05 -13.35
N GLN A 138 0.73 3.96 -14.37
CA GLN A 138 -0.41 4.83 -14.60
C GLN A 138 -1.65 4.04 -14.20
N THR A 139 -2.44 4.58 -13.25
CA THR A 139 -3.70 3.91 -12.88
C THR A 139 -4.76 4.25 -13.93
N CYS A 140 -5.54 3.28 -14.43
CA CYS A 140 -6.41 3.50 -15.61
C CYS A 140 -7.90 3.68 -15.26
N GLY A 141 -8.16 4.62 -14.36
CA GLY A 141 -9.43 4.86 -13.69
C GLY A 141 -9.42 4.24 -12.28
N THR A 142 -9.96 4.95 -11.31
CA THR A 142 -9.98 4.49 -9.91
C THR A 142 -11.32 4.67 -9.23
N GLY A 143 -11.59 3.80 -8.25
CA GLY A 143 -12.69 3.94 -7.29
C GLY A 143 -12.28 4.63 -5.99
N ASN A 144 -10.98 4.88 -5.79
CA ASN A 144 -10.37 5.39 -4.56
C ASN A 144 -9.37 6.52 -4.86
N PRO A 145 -9.80 7.59 -5.56
CA PRO A 145 -8.87 8.61 -6.07
C PRO A 145 -8.13 9.39 -4.97
N TYR A 146 -8.74 9.62 -3.80
CA TYR A 146 -8.06 10.30 -2.69
C TYR A 146 -6.97 9.41 -2.09
N GLU A 147 -7.30 8.14 -1.86
CA GLU A 147 -6.37 7.17 -1.29
C GLU A 147 -5.19 6.88 -2.22
N GLU A 148 -5.44 6.74 -3.52
CA GLU A 148 -4.35 6.56 -4.48
C GLU A 148 -3.42 7.80 -4.55
N LEU A 149 -3.96 9.02 -4.45
CA LEU A 149 -3.14 10.25 -4.42
C LEU A 149 -2.28 10.32 -3.16
N ALA A 150 -2.85 9.97 -2.00
CA ALA A 150 -2.12 9.96 -0.74
C ALA A 150 -1.01 8.90 -0.76
N ILE A 151 -1.32 7.68 -1.22
CA ILE A 151 -0.33 6.59 -1.37
C ILE A 151 0.79 7.00 -2.30
N ALA A 152 0.47 7.62 -3.45
CA ALA A 152 1.46 8.13 -4.40
C ALA A 152 2.42 9.12 -3.73
N LYS A 153 1.89 10.06 -2.92
CA LYS A 153 2.69 11.01 -2.16
C LYS A 153 3.58 10.32 -1.11
N SER A 154 3.04 9.36 -0.37
CA SER A 154 3.78 8.63 0.65
C SER A 154 4.95 7.82 0.04
N ILE A 155 4.73 7.19 -1.12
CA ILE A 155 5.80 6.52 -1.87
C ILE A 155 6.84 7.53 -2.38
N ALA A 156 6.41 8.69 -2.90
CA ALA A 156 7.31 9.74 -3.37
C ALA A 156 8.19 10.31 -2.25
N ASN A 157 7.68 10.32 -1.01
CA ASN A 157 8.39 10.75 0.19
C ASN A 157 9.29 9.65 0.80
N GLY A 158 9.28 8.42 0.29
CA GLY A 158 10.05 7.29 0.84
C GLY A 158 9.46 6.67 2.11
N GLU A 159 8.22 6.99 2.44
CA GLU A 159 7.54 6.53 3.65
C GLU A 159 7.07 5.07 3.54
N GLN A 160 6.73 4.61 2.33
CA GLN A 160 6.39 3.22 2.01
C GLN A 160 6.98 2.78 0.66
N PRO A 161 7.26 1.47 0.46
CA PRO A 161 7.73 0.95 -0.82
C PRO A 161 6.62 0.90 -1.89
N GLY A 162 6.98 1.18 -3.15
CA GLY A 162 6.10 1.01 -4.30
C GLY A 162 6.64 1.70 -5.58
N PRO A 163 5.98 1.52 -6.73
CA PRO A 163 6.30 2.27 -7.96
C PRO A 163 5.98 3.77 -7.80
N GLU A 164 6.52 4.61 -8.68
CA GLU A 164 5.92 5.91 -8.93
C GLU A 164 4.49 5.71 -9.47
N ILE A 165 3.51 6.42 -8.91
CA ILE A 165 2.10 6.28 -9.30
C ILE A 165 1.67 7.56 -10.00
N ILE A 166 1.32 7.44 -11.28
CA ILE A 166 0.68 8.47 -12.08
C ILE A 166 -0.83 8.24 -12.01
N ASN A 167 -1.48 8.95 -11.09
CA ASN A 167 -2.88 8.72 -10.76
C ASN A 167 -3.84 9.11 -11.89
N SER A 168 -4.86 8.26 -12.07
CA SER A 168 -6.10 8.65 -12.71
C SER A 168 -7.12 9.19 -11.72
N GLY A 169 -8.07 9.96 -12.25
CA GLY A 169 -9.29 10.33 -11.56
C GLY A 169 -10.35 9.21 -11.59
N PRO A 170 -11.55 9.48 -11.06
CA PRO A 170 -12.66 8.55 -11.16
C PRO A 170 -13.05 8.27 -12.62
N TYR A 171 -13.71 7.14 -12.84
CA TYR A 171 -14.25 6.79 -14.15
C TYR A 171 -15.37 7.74 -14.57
N PHE A 172 -15.36 8.14 -15.84
CA PHE A 172 -16.45 8.85 -16.52
C PHE A 172 -17.21 7.90 -17.45
N THR A 173 -18.51 8.11 -17.58
CA THR A 173 -19.35 7.31 -18.48
C THR A 173 -20.55 8.13 -18.96
N GLY A 174 -21.23 7.65 -20.01
CA GLY A 174 -22.45 8.30 -20.49
C GLY A 174 -23.63 8.17 -19.51
N PRO A 175 -24.77 8.81 -19.83
CA PRO A 175 -25.93 8.90 -18.93
C PRO A 175 -26.40 7.55 -18.38
N ASP A 176 -26.43 6.52 -19.22
CA ASP A 176 -26.92 5.17 -18.88
C ASP A 176 -25.80 4.21 -18.41
N GLY A 177 -24.60 4.74 -18.15
CA GLY A 177 -23.46 3.96 -17.68
C GLY A 177 -23.62 3.46 -16.24
N LYS A 178 -22.58 2.81 -15.68
CA LYS A 178 -22.61 2.33 -14.28
C LYS A 178 -22.82 3.48 -13.29
N SER A 179 -23.63 3.26 -12.24
CA SER A 179 -24.00 4.28 -11.26
C SER A 179 -22.88 4.69 -10.32
N ASN A 180 -21.87 3.83 -10.16
CA ASN A 180 -20.69 4.11 -9.35
C ASN A 180 -19.59 4.86 -10.11
N PHE A 181 -19.86 5.30 -11.34
CA PHE A 181 -18.99 6.16 -12.17
C PHE A 181 -19.61 7.55 -12.30
N ILE A 182 -18.81 8.55 -12.68
CA ILE A 182 -19.30 9.89 -13.00
C ILE A 182 -20.09 9.80 -14.31
N ARG A 183 -21.42 9.80 -14.19
CA ARG A 183 -22.33 9.78 -15.34
C ARG A 183 -22.46 11.18 -15.94
N PHE A 184 -22.41 11.27 -17.26
CA PHE A 184 -22.65 12.51 -17.98
C PHE A 184 -24.15 12.89 -17.97
N THR A 185 -24.64 13.43 -16.86
CA THR A 185 -26.03 13.90 -16.73
C THR A 185 -26.18 15.41 -16.91
N ASP A 186 -25.11 16.16 -16.65
CA ASP A 186 -25.01 17.61 -16.80
C ASP A 186 -23.59 17.99 -17.21
N GLU A 187 -23.45 18.77 -18.28
CA GLU A 187 -22.14 19.15 -18.82
C GLU A 187 -21.34 20.00 -17.82
N LYS A 188 -22.01 20.94 -17.13
CA LYS A 188 -21.33 21.82 -16.17
C LYS A 188 -20.73 21.00 -15.03
N MET A 189 -21.48 20.07 -14.45
CA MET A 189 -21.01 19.16 -13.42
C MET A 189 -19.81 18.33 -13.88
N VAL A 190 -19.81 17.81 -15.11
CA VAL A 190 -18.68 17.04 -15.64
C VAL A 190 -17.44 17.92 -15.76
N ARG A 191 -17.56 19.14 -16.32
CA ARG A 191 -16.44 20.06 -16.45
C ARG A 191 -15.87 20.49 -15.09
N ASP A 192 -16.74 20.81 -14.14
CA ASP A 192 -16.33 21.20 -12.79
C ASP A 192 -15.64 20.04 -12.06
N THR A 193 -16.10 18.80 -12.28
CA THR A 193 -15.48 17.59 -11.72
C THR A 193 -14.10 17.35 -12.31
N ILE A 194 -13.91 17.56 -13.61
CA ILE A 194 -12.60 17.46 -14.28
C ILE A 194 -11.61 18.47 -13.70
N ARG A 195 -12.03 19.73 -13.57
CA ARG A 195 -11.21 20.80 -12.94
C ARG A 195 -10.85 20.47 -11.51
N TYR A 196 -11.82 20.01 -10.72
CA TYR A 196 -11.59 19.59 -9.34
C TYR A 196 -10.47 18.55 -9.23
N TRP A 197 -10.50 17.51 -10.05
CA TRP A 197 -9.48 16.46 -10.02
C TRP A 197 -8.13 16.93 -10.56
N ALA A 198 -8.12 17.79 -11.59
CA ALA A 198 -6.90 18.45 -12.05
C ALA A 198 -6.22 19.22 -10.92
N ASP A 199 -6.98 20.01 -10.15
CA ASP A 199 -6.49 20.80 -9.02
C ASP A 199 -5.96 19.91 -7.87
N LYS A 200 -6.47 18.68 -7.73
CA LYS A 200 -5.96 17.69 -6.77
C LYS A 200 -4.69 16.97 -7.21
N GLY A 201 -4.25 17.18 -8.46
CA GLY A 201 -3.02 16.61 -8.99
C GLY A 201 -3.18 15.33 -9.82
N VAL A 202 -4.42 14.92 -10.14
CA VAL A 202 -4.69 13.87 -11.13
C VAL A 202 -4.05 14.23 -12.46
N LYS A 203 -3.59 13.22 -13.22
CA LYS A 203 -2.97 13.42 -14.55
C LYS A 203 -3.72 12.77 -15.69
N TRP A 204 -4.55 11.78 -15.39
CA TRP A 204 -5.29 11.01 -16.39
C TRP A 204 -6.76 10.84 -16.01
N LEU A 205 -7.62 10.76 -17.02
CA LEU A 205 -9.04 10.44 -16.86
C LEU A 205 -9.38 9.20 -17.69
N LYS A 206 -10.32 8.41 -17.17
CA LYS A 206 -10.80 7.19 -17.83
C LYS A 206 -12.25 7.34 -18.23
N VAL A 207 -12.57 7.19 -19.51
CA VAL A 207 -13.94 7.05 -20.02
C VAL A 207 -14.32 5.58 -20.20
N TYR A 208 -15.62 5.28 -20.05
CA TYR A 208 -16.14 3.91 -20.11
C TYR A 208 -17.22 3.71 -21.18
N ARG A 209 -17.60 2.45 -21.39
CA ARG A 209 -18.32 1.92 -22.56
C ARG A 209 -19.54 2.73 -23.04
N ASN A 210 -20.29 3.37 -22.15
CA ASN A 210 -21.51 4.11 -22.49
C ASN A 210 -21.27 5.58 -22.85
N THR A 211 -20.04 6.07 -22.83
CA THR A 211 -19.72 7.47 -23.19
C THR A 211 -20.07 7.72 -24.65
N ARG A 212 -21.00 8.65 -24.88
CA ARG A 212 -21.45 9.03 -26.23
C ARG A 212 -20.38 9.89 -26.92
N PRO A 213 -20.32 9.93 -28.26
CA PRO A 213 -19.41 10.80 -29.00
C PRO A 213 -19.41 12.26 -28.53
N SER A 214 -20.59 12.85 -28.29
CA SER A 214 -20.72 14.22 -27.79
C SER A 214 -20.16 14.41 -26.39
N ASP A 215 -20.33 13.41 -25.52
CA ASP A 215 -19.85 13.45 -24.14
C ASP A 215 -18.32 13.33 -24.11
N LEU A 216 -17.76 12.45 -24.96
CA LEU A 216 -16.32 12.28 -25.08
C LEU A 216 -15.64 13.56 -25.54
N GLN A 217 -16.19 14.25 -26.54
CA GLN A 217 -15.64 15.53 -27.00
C GLN A 217 -15.55 16.55 -25.86
N VAL A 218 -16.61 16.69 -25.05
CA VAL A 218 -16.61 17.59 -23.89
C VAL A 218 -15.52 17.22 -22.88
N ILE A 219 -15.40 15.92 -22.58
CA ILE A 219 -14.42 15.41 -21.61
C ILE A 219 -13.00 15.65 -22.11
N VAL A 220 -12.69 15.31 -23.37
CA VAL A 220 -11.36 15.54 -23.96
C VAL A 220 -11.01 17.03 -23.98
N ASP A 221 -11.93 17.88 -24.45
CA ASP A 221 -11.70 19.33 -24.50
C ASP A 221 -11.41 19.92 -23.12
N GLU A 222 -12.16 19.51 -22.09
CA GLU A 222 -11.93 20.02 -20.73
C GLU A 222 -10.68 19.42 -20.09
N ALA A 223 -10.40 18.13 -20.30
CA ALA A 223 -9.21 17.47 -19.80
C ALA A 223 -7.95 18.15 -20.33
N HIS A 224 -7.86 18.34 -21.64
CA HIS A 224 -6.72 18.97 -22.30
C HIS A 224 -6.53 20.43 -21.87
N LYS A 225 -7.61 21.19 -21.68
CA LYS A 225 -7.54 22.56 -21.11
C LYS A 225 -6.90 22.61 -19.71
N ASN A 226 -6.97 21.52 -18.96
CA ASN A 226 -6.42 21.39 -17.61
C ASN A 226 -5.15 20.51 -17.57
N ASN A 227 -4.50 20.28 -18.72
CA ASN A 227 -3.28 19.46 -18.85
C ASN A 227 -3.45 18.02 -18.34
N LEU A 228 -4.64 17.44 -18.53
CA LEU A 228 -4.92 16.02 -18.27
C LEU A 228 -4.95 15.25 -19.58
N LYS A 229 -4.63 13.96 -19.51
CA LYS A 229 -4.80 13.01 -20.62
C LYS A 229 -6.05 12.16 -20.45
N VAL A 230 -6.61 11.65 -21.54
CA VAL A 230 -7.80 10.81 -21.54
C VAL A 230 -7.51 9.45 -22.16
N THR A 231 -7.91 8.39 -21.47
CA THR A 231 -7.92 7.02 -21.99
C THR A 231 -9.33 6.41 -21.88
N GLY A 232 -9.64 5.37 -22.67
CA GLY A 232 -11.01 4.84 -22.77
C GLY A 232 -11.14 3.33 -22.90
N HIS A 233 -12.12 2.76 -22.20
CA HIS A 233 -12.73 1.47 -22.57
C HIS A 233 -14.00 1.78 -23.36
N LEU A 234 -13.88 1.80 -24.69
CA LEU A 234 -14.90 2.36 -25.56
C LEU A 234 -15.88 1.31 -26.11
N CYS A 235 -17.06 1.77 -26.52
CA CYS A 235 -18.09 0.95 -27.16
C CYS A 235 -19.14 1.82 -27.88
N ALA A 236 -19.83 2.70 -27.14
CA ALA A 236 -20.82 3.63 -27.70
C ALA A 236 -20.17 4.62 -28.69
N THR A 237 -19.00 5.14 -28.29
CA THR A 237 -18.04 5.79 -29.18
C THR A 237 -17.08 4.74 -29.73
N THR A 238 -16.75 4.78 -31.01
CA THR A 238 -15.74 3.86 -31.59
C THR A 238 -14.33 4.37 -31.39
N TYR A 239 -13.35 3.54 -31.76
CA TYR A 239 -11.97 3.97 -31.71
C TYR A 239 -11.67 5.03 -32.77
N SER A 240 -12.22 4.92 -33.98
CA SER A 240 -12.06 5.97 -35.00
C SER A 240 -12.63 7.32 -34.54
N GLU A 241 -13.83 7.32 -33.98
CA GLU A 241 -14.48 8.54 -33.50
C GLU A 241 -13.67 9.19 -32.38
N ALA A 242 -13.26 8.40 -31.37
CA ALA A 242 -12.45 8.91 -30.26
C ALA A 242 -11.08 9.44 -30.71
N THR A 243 -10.48 8.80 -31.71
CA THR A 243 -9.21 9.24 -32.32
C THR A 243 -9.35 10.60 -32.99
N GLU A 244 -10.46 10.83 -33.70
CA GLU A 244 -10.74 12.12 -34.36
C GLU A 244 -11.03 13.25 -33.34
N MET A 245 -11.50 12.90 -32.15
CA MET A 245 -11.74 13.83 -31.04
C MET A 245 -10.46 14.16 -30.24
N GLY A 246 -9.35 13.46 -30.48
CA GLY A 246 -8.07 13.70 -29.80
C GLY A 246 -7.85 12.93 -28.50
N ILE A 247 -8.50 11.77 -28.30
CA ILE A 247 -8.19 10.91 -27.14
C ILE A 247 -6.69 10.52 -27.12
N ASP A 248 -6.05 10.51 -25.95
CA ASP A 248 -4.61 10.25 -25.85
C ASP A 248 -4.27 8.75 -25.99
N ALA A 249 -5.10 7.88 -25.41
CA ALA A 249 -4.93 6.43 -25.49
C ALA A 249 -6.26 5.67 -25.54
N ILE A 250 -6.22 4.49 -26.14
CA ILE A 250 -7.37 3.57 -26.22
C ILE A 250 -6.94 2.22 -25.65
N GLU A 251 -7.77 1.64 -24.79
CA GLU A 251 -7.45 0.38 -24.12
C GLU A 251 -8.12 -0.83 -24.75
N HIS A 252 -7.52 -2.00 -24.48
CA HIS A 252 -8.08 -3.33 -24.67
C HIS A 252 -8.15 -3.85 -26.12
N GLY A 253 -7.42 -3.22 -27.04
CA GLY A 253 -7.14 -3.81 -28.35
C GLY A 253 -8.36 -4.28 -29.15
N PHE A 254 -8.20 -5.42 -29.81
CA PHE A 254 -9.17 -5.93 -30.78
C PHE A 254 -10.55 -6.19 -30.19
N ILE A 255 -10.66 -6.79 -29.00
CA ILE A 255 -11.95 -7.29 -28.49
C ILE A 255 -12.98 -6.20 -28.19
N HIS A 256 -12.52 -4.95 -28.03
CA HIS A 256 -13.36 -3.79 -27.78
C HIS A 256 -13.33 -2.77 -28.93
N ASN A 257 -12.82 -3.17 -30.10
CA ASN A 257 -12.84 -2.35 -31.30
C ASN A 257 -14.22 -2.40 -32.00
N TYR A 258 -15.15 -1.59 -31.51
CA TYR A 258 -16.52 -1.52 -32.01
C TYR A 258 -16.66 -0.75 -33.35
N ASP A 259 -15.57 -0.28 -33.97
CA ASP A 259 -15.61 0.17 -35.38
C ASP A 259 -16.11 -0.93 -36.33
N HIS A 260 -15.92 -2.20 -35.94
CA HIS A 260 -16.27 -3.37 -36.74
C HIS A 260 -17.61 -4.02 -36.36
N ALA A 261 -18.36 -3.44 -35.41
CA ALA A 261 -19.68 -3.95 -35.07
C ALA A 261 -20.70 -3.57 -36.16
N ILE A 262 -21.43 -4.56 -36.66
CA ILE A 262 -22.54 -4.33 -37.61
C ILE A 262 -23.78 -3.83 -36.88
N GLU A 263 -24.66 -3.13 -37.61
CA GLU A 263 -25.96 -2.64 -37.10
C GLU A 263 -25.86 -1.81 -35.81
N ARG A 264 -24.73 -1.10 -35.64
CA ARG A 264 -24.51 -0.20 -34.51
C ARG A 264 -25.29 1.10 -34.67
N GLU A 265 -25.88 1.57 -33.57
CA GLU A 265 -26.42 2.91 -33.43
C GLU A 265 -25.37 3.86 -32.79
N ILE A 266 -25.27 5.08 -33.30
CA ILE A 266 -24.31 6.08 -32.82
C ILE A 266 -24.62 6.43 -31.36
N GLY A 267 -23.60 6.40 -30.49
CA GLY A 267 -23.77 6.73 -29.07
C GLY A 267 -24.41 5.62 -28.25
N ILE A 268 -24.71 4.46 -28.83
CA ILE A 268 -25.21 3.28 -28.11
C ILE A 268 -24.19 2.15 -28.23
N CYS A 269 -23.87 1.53 -27.09
CA CYS A 269 -22.95 0.42 -27.06
C CYS A 269 -23.59 -0.82 -27.70
N SER A 270 -23.03 -1.29 -28.81
CA SER A 270 -23.57 -2.43 -29.55
C SER A 270 -23.46 -3.74 -28.77
N GLY A 271 -24.54 -4.52 -28.78
CA GLY A 271 -24.54 -5.92 -28.34
C GLY A 271 -23.93 -6.88 -29.35
N ASN A 272 -23.73 -6.44 -30.60
CA ASN A 272 -23.19 -7.28 -31.66
C ASN A 272 -21.66 -7.33 -31.57
N THR A 273 -21.13 -8.50 -31.26
CA THR A 273 -19.68 -8.74 -31.12
C THR A 273 -19.16 -9.77 -32.12
N ASN A 274 -19.89 -10.02 -33.22
CA ASN A 274 -19.55 -11.06 -34.20
C ASN A 274 -18.19 -10.85 -34.86
N PHE A 275 -17.72 -9.60 -34.97
CA PHE A 275 -16.41 -9.29 -35.51
C PHE A 275 -15.27 -10.00 -34.75
N ARG A 276 -15.41 -10.26 -33.44
CA ARG A 276 -14.40 -10.98 -32.66
C ARG A 276 -14.07 -12.36 -33.26
N THR A 277 -15.09 -13.03 -33.81
CA THR A 277 -14.97 -14.36 -34.40
C THR A 277 -14.85 -14.31 -35.93
N ASN A 278 -15.55 -13.42 -36.60
CA ASN A 278 -15.66 -13.47 -38.07
C ASN A 278 -14.66 -12.57 -38.79
N LEU A 279 -14.12 -11.54 -38.14
CA LEU A 279 -13.21 -10.59 -38.77
C LEU A 279 -11.77 -11.12 -38.76
N ALA A 280 -11.13 -11.08 -39.93
CA ALA A 280 -9.70 -11.33 -40.08
C ALA A 280 -8.91 -10.07 -39.65
N VAL A 281 -7.99 -10.24 -38.71
CA VAL A 281 -7.14 -9.15 -38.19
C VAL A 281 -6.28 -8.51 -39.28
N GLU A 282 -5.81 -9.32 -40.24
CA GLU A 282 -4.97 -8.90 -41.37
C GLU A 282 -5.72 -8.13 -42.47
N SER A 283 -7.03 -7.94 -42.31
CA SER A 283 -7.86 -7.27 -43.30
C SER A 283 -7.53 -5.77 -43.40
N GLU A 284 -7.73 -5.21 -44.60
CA GLU A 284 -7.53 -3.78 -44.84
C GLU A 284 -8.49 -2.91 -44.01
N GLU A 285 -9.67 -3.42 -43.66
CA GLU A 285 -10.59 -2.68 -42.78
C GLU A 285 -10.03 -2.48 -41.37
N VAL A 286 -9.34 -3.48 -40.81
CA VAL A 286 -8.69 -3.40 -39.50
C VAL A 286 -7.46 -2.48 -39.56
N LYS A 287 -6.62 -2.64 -40.59
CA LYS A 287 -5.45 -1.78 -40.79
C LYS A 287 -5.83 -0.31 -40.93
N ARG A 288 -6.94 -0.02 -41.61
CA ARG A 288 -7.44 1.36 -41.77
C ARG A 288 -7.77 2.03 -40.43
N VAL A 289 -8.35 1.30 -39.48
CA VAL A 289 -8.62 1.84 -38.13
C VAL A 289 -7.31 2.08 -37.38
N GLN A 290 -6.38 1.11 -37.41
CA GLN A 290 -5.06 1.25 -36.80
C GLN A 290 -4.26 2.43 -37.37
N GLN A 291 -4.30 2.64 -38.69
CA GLN A 291 -3.66 3.77 -39.35
C GLN A 291 -4.22 5.12 -38.88
N LYS A 292 -5.50 5.20 -38.49
CA LYS A 292 -6.05 6.42 -37.89
C LYS A 292 -5.38 6.74 -36.56
N PHE A 293 -5.12 5.74 -35.70
CA PHE A 293 -4.44 5.97 -34.42
C PHE A 293 -3.03 6.52 -34.69
N ILE A 294 -2.30 5.85 -35.58
CA ILE A 294 -0.93 6.21 -35.95
C ILE A 294 -0.87 7.65 -36.46
N LYS A 295 -1.77 8.00 -37.40
CA LYS A 295 -1.83 9.33 -37.99
C LYS A 295 -2.11 10.43 -36.97
N ASN A 296 -2.93 10.15 -35.95
CA ASN A 296 -3.33 11.13 -34.94
C ASN A 296 -2.51 11.03 -33.64
N GLY A 297 -1.50 10.17 -33.58
CA GLY A 297 -0.64 10.02 -32.41
C GLY A 297 -1.31 9.37 -31.19
N VAL A 298 -2.40 8.63 -31.39
CA VAL A 298 -3.14 7.94 -30.31
C VAL A 298 -2.45 6.63 -29.96
N ALA A 299 -2.21 6.40 -28.67
CA ALA A 299 -1.61 5.16 -28.20
C ALA A 299 -2.64 4.02 -28.08
N LEU A 300 -2.18 2.79 -28.25
CA LEU A 300 -2.95 1.59 -27.94
C LEU A 300 -2.41 0.96 -26.66
N GLY A 301 -3.28 0.79 -25.66
CA GLY A 301 -2.97 0.07 -24.44
C GLY A 301 -3.30 -1.42 -24.57
N SER A 302 -2.25 -2.23 -24.53
CA SER A 302 -2.31 -3.68 -24.44
C SER A 302 -2.73 -4.10 -23.04
N THR A 303 -3.68 -5.03 -22.97
CA THR A 303 -4.10 -5.71 -21.74
C THR A 303 -4.22 -7.21 -21.99
N LEU A 304 -3.24 -7.81 -22.66
CA LEU A 304 -3.29 -9.23 -23.03
C LEU A 304 -3.36 -10.15 -21.80
N ALA A 305 -2.73 -9.79 -20.68
CA ALA A 305 -2.76 -10.56 -19.43
C ALA A 305 -4.18 -10.82 -18.93
N ILE A 306 -5.07 -9.82 -18.91
CA ILE A 306 -6.46 -10.04 -18.49
C ILE A 306 -7.24 -10.90 -19.50
N PHE A 307 -6.92 -10.83 -20.80
CA PHE A 307 -7.58 -11.69 -21.80
C PHE A 307 -7.11 -13.13 -21.70
N GLU A 308 -5.83 -13.35 -21.41
CA GLU A 308 -5.29 -14.67 -21.12
C GLU A 308 -5.96 -15.26 -19.88
N ALA A 309 -6.05 -14.48 -18.79
CA ALA A 309 -6.75 -14.86 -17.58
C ALA A 309 -8.23 -15.22 -17.83
N GLN A 310 -8.93 -14.48 -18.70
CA GLN A 310 -10.31 -14.77 -19.07
C GLN A 310 -10.44 -16.00 -19.97
N ALA A 311 -9.51 -16.20 -20.90
CA ALA A 311 -9.53 -17.31 -21.85
C ALA A 311 -9.14 -18.64 -21.19
N ASN A 312 -8.17 -18.61 -20.27
CA ASN A 312 -7.60 -19.81 -19.64
C ASN A 312 -8.18 -20.08 -18.24
N VAL A 313 -8.53 -19.04 -17.47
CA VAL A 313 -9.04 -19.17 -16.08
C VAL A 313 -8.10 -20.06 -15.26
N GLU A 314 -6.82 -19.79 -15.41
CA GLU A 314 -5.73 -20.42 -14.68
C GLU A 314 -4.85 -19.30 -14.18
N ALA A 315 -4.62 -19.25 -12.87
CA ALA A 315 -3.74 -18.26 -12.26
C ALA A 315 -2.32 -18.84 -12.14
N ASP A 316 -1.31 -17.97 -12.09
CA ASP A 316 0.03 -18.37 -11.66
C ASP A 316 -0.04 -18.86 -10.20
N VAL A 317 0.79 -19.83 -9.82
CA VAL A 317 0.89 -20.25 -8.42
C VAL A 317 1.24 -19.07 -7.51
N ARG A 318 2.07 -18.14 -7.99
CA ARG A 318 2.43 -16.91 -7.29
C ARG A 318 1.23 -16.00 -7.04
N ASP A 319 0.28 -15.92 -7.98
CA ASP A 319 -0.97 -15.19 -7.77
C ASP A 319 -1.76 -15.82 -6.61
N LEU A 320 -1.84 -17.15 -6.57
CA LEU A 320 -2.61 -17.87 -5.55
C LEU A 320 -2.01 -17.73 -4.15
N ASP A 321 -0.68 -17.64 -4.05
CA ASP A 321 0.03 -17.50 -2.78
C ASP A 321 -0.22 -16.13 -2.13
N VAL A 322 -0.32 -15.07 -2.93
CA VAL A 322 -0.54 -13.71 -2.40
C VAL A 322 -2.01 -13.39 -2.12
N MET A 323 -2.95 -14.08 -2.77
CA MET A 323 -4.39 -13.83 -2.61
C MET A 323 -4.89 -14.05 -1.18
N ALA A 324 -5.70 -13.11 -0.69
CA ALA A 324 -6.49 -13.35 0.51
C ALA A 324 -7.41 -14.58 0.35
N PRO A 325 -7.70 -15.34 1.43
CA PRO A 325 -8.46 -16.61 1.35
C PRO A 325 -9.80 -16.51 0.61
N TYR A 326 -10.51 -15.39 0.78
CA TYR A 326 -11.77 -15.13 0.08
C TYR A 326 -11.59 -15.06 -1.45
N HIS A 327 -10.53 -14.41 -1.94
CA HIS A 327 -10.22 -14.33 -3.37
C HIS A 327 -9.81 -15.67 -3.95
N ARG A 328 -9.06 -16.49 -3.19
CA ARG A 328 -8.72 -17.85 -3.58
C ARG A 328 -9.98 -18.72 -3.76
N LYS A 329 -10.94 -18.61 -2.84
CA LYS A 329 -12.25 -19.27 -2.96
C LYS A 329 -13.03 -18.78 -4.19
N ALA A 330 -13.01 -17.47 -4.46
CA ALA A 330 -13.67 -16.90 -5.65
C ALA A 330 -13.03 -17.39 -6.96
N TYR A 331 -11.71 -17.58 -6.99
CA TYR A 331 -10.98 -18.20 -8.08
C TYR A 331 -11.43 -19.66 -8.30
N ASP A 332 -11.44 -20.48 -7.25
CA ASP A 332 -11.86 -21.89 -7.34
C ASP A 332 -13.30 -22.02 -7.88
N GLN A 333 -14.21 -21.18 -7.39
CA GLN A 333 -15.59 -21.11 -7.88
C GLN A 333 -15.66 -20.72 -9.36
N ARG A 334 -14.76 -19.86 -9.84
CA ARG A 334 -14.71 -19.48 -11.25
C ARG A 334 -14.19 -20.61 -12.13
N LYS A 335 -13.21 -21.40 -11.67
CA LYS A 335 -12.77 -22.63 -12.38
C LYS A 335 -13.92 -23.62 -12.52
N ILE A 336 -14.69 -23.84 -11.44
CA ILE A 336 -15.87 -24.70 -11.47
C ILE A 336 -16.88 -24.20 -12.51
N ARG A 337 -17.25 -22.92 -12.46
CA ARG A 337 -18.18 -22.32 -13.43
C ARG A 337 -17.70 -22.46 -14.88
N LYS A 338 -16.41 -22.27 -15.15
CA LYS A 338 -15.87 -22.48 -16.49
C LYS A 338 -16.00 -23.93 -16.94
N LYS A 339 -15.68 -24.89 -16.06
CA LYS A 339 -15.81 -26.31 -16.35
C LYS A 339 -17.27 -26.69 -16.65
N GLU A 340 -18.22 -26.12 -15.91
CA GLU A 340 -19.66 -26.32 -16.12
C GLU A 340 -20.16 -25.72 -17.44
N GLN A 341 -19.69 -24.53 -17.82
CA GLN A 341 -20.08 -23.87 -19.07
C GLN A 341 -19.42 -24.48 -20.31
N GLY A 342 -18.22 -25.05 -20.18
CA GLY A 342 -17.51 -25.67 -21.30
C GLY A 342 -17.35 -24.72 -22.50
N GLU A 343 -17.87 -25.13 -23.65
CA GLU A 343 -17.83 -24.33 -24.88
C GLU A 343 -18.69 -23.06 -24.81
N ASP A 344 -19.63 -22.94 -23.88
CA ASP A 344 -20.46 -21.73 -23.70
C ASP A 344 -19.76 -20.63 -22.88
N TRP A 345 -18.53 -20.89 -22.40
CA TRP A 345 -17.75 -19.89 -21.67
C TRP A 345 -17.62 -18.58 -22.47
N TYR A 346 -17.86 -17.44 -21.80
CA TYR A 346 -18.11 -16.17 -22.48
C TYR A 346 -16.91 -15.61 -23.27
N PHE A 347 -15.69 -16.06 -22.96
CA PHE A 347 -14.47 -15.58 -23.63
C PHE A 347 -13.77 -16.72 -24.37
N LYS A 348 -13.54 -16.57 -25.68
CA LYS A 348 -12.95 -17.62 -26.51
C LYS A 348 -11.43 -17.47 -26.61
N LYS A 349 -10.70 -18.59 -26.57
CA LYS A 349 -9.22 -18.61 -26.77
C LYS A 349 -8.80 -18.03 -28.13
N GLU A 350 -9.63 -18.18 -29.15
CA GLU A 350 -9.39 -17.57 -30.46
C GLU A 350 -9.31 -16.03 -30.38
N TRP A 351 -10.12 -15.40 -29.52
CA TRP A 351 -10.12 -13.94 -29.38
C TRP A 351 -8.82 -13.42 -28.76
N LEU A 352 -8.19 -14.19 -27.87
CA LEU A 352 -6.85 -13.89 -27.36
C LEU A 352 -5.83 -13.88 -28.50
N ARG A 353 -5.78 -14.93 -29.32
CA ARG A 353 -4.85 -15.01 -30.47
C ARG A 353 -5.05 -13.88 -31.46
N LYS A 354 -6.30 -13.49 -31.72
CA LYS A 354 -6.60 -12.33 -32.56
C LYS A 354 -6.17 -11.01 -31.94
N SER A 355 -6.29 -10.86 -30.62
CA SER A 355 -5.81 -9.67 -29.91
C SER A 355 -4.29 -9.55 -29.99
N MET A 356 -3.57 -10.65 -29.78
CA MET A 356 -2.12 -10.73 -29.95
C MET A 356 -1.69 -10.34 -31.37
N ALA A 357 -2.33 -10.91 -32.40
CA ALA A 357 -2.06 -10.56 -33.79
C ALA A 357 -2.37 -9.09 -34.10
N TYR A 358 -3.46 -8.54 -33.55
CA TYR A 358 -3.86 -7.15 -33.75
C TYR A 358 -2.83 -6.19 -33.16
N GLU A 359 -2.34 -6.45 -31.96
CA GLU A 359 -1.33 -5.63 -31.30
C GLU A 359 0.03 -5.71 -32.01
N LEU A 360 0.44 -6.91 -32.45
CA LEU A 360 1.63 -7.06 -33.29
C LEU A 360 1.50 -6.27 -34.59
N GLN A 361 0.37 -6.40 -35.30
CA GLN A 361 0.10 -5.68 -36.54
C GLN A 361 0.13 -4.15 -36.32
N PHE A 362 -0.41 -3.66 -35.21
CA PHE A 362 -0.38 -2.24 -34.86
C PHE A 362 1.07 -1.75 -34.65
N PHE A 363 1.85 -2.49 -33.85
CA PHE A 363 3.25 -2.17 -33.58
C PHE A 363 4.10 -2.17 -34.85
N ARG A 364 3.94 -3.19 -35.71
CA ARG A 364 4.67 -3.32 -36.99
C ARG A 364 4.35 -2.19 -37.98
N GLN A 365 3.17 -1.57 -37.89
CA GLN A 365 2.82 -0.39 -38.67
C GLN A 365 3.40 0.92 -38.11
N GLY A 366 4.14 0.87 -37.00
CA GLY A 366 4.70 2.04 -36.33
C GLY A 366 3.78 2.67 -35.29
N GLY A 367 2.76 1.94 -34.84
CA GLY A 367 1.86 2.37 -33.77
C GLY A 367 2.53 2.40 -32.40
N LEU A 368 2.13 3.37 -31.57
CA LEU A 368 2.58 3.49 -30.18
C LEU A 368 1.79 2.51 -29.31
N LEU A 369 2.31 1.28 -29.18
CA LEU A 369 1.76 0.25 -28.30
C LEU A 369 2.39 0.39 -26.90
N VAL A 370 1.56 0.48 -25.86
CA VAL A 370 1.97 0.47 -24.45
C VAL A 370 1.35 -0.74 -23.74
N ALA A 371 1.90 -1.16 -22.60
CA ALA A 371 1.40 -2.33 -21.87
C ALA A 371 0.88 -1.98 -20.47
N GLY A 372 -0.20 -2.65 -20.07
CA GLY A 372 -0.64 -2.76 -18.69
C GLY A 372 -1.43 -4.05 -18.48
N LEU A 373 -1.59 -4.50 -17.23
CA LEU A 373 -2.17 -5.82 -16.99
C LEU A 373 -3.69 -5.86 -16.84
N ASP A 374 -4.32 -4.74 -16.45
CA ASP A 374 -5.72 -4.66 -16.00
C ASP A 374 -6.07 -5.79 -15.00
N PRO A 375 -5.60 -5.68 -13.73
CA PRO A 375 -5.56 -6.82 -12.82
C PRO A 375 -6.95 -7.36 -12.49
N GLY A 376 -7.00 -8.68 -12.31
CA GLY A 376 -8.20 -9.44 -11.99
C GLY A 376 -7.88 -10.69 -11.18
N LEU A 377 -8.88 -11.53 -10.92
CA LEU A 377 -8.76 -12.70 -10.05
C LEU A 377 -7.71 -13.77 -10.49
N HIS A 378 -7.06 -13.62 -11.65
CA HIS A 378 -6.10 -14.60 -12.20
C HIS A 378 -4.84 -13.93 -12.77
N ASN A 379 -4.70 -12.61 -12.56
CA ASN A 379 -3.55 -11.82 -12.94
C ASN A 379 -3.39 -10.71 -11.91
N MET A 380 -2.62 -10.97 -10.85
CA MET A 380 -2.41 -10.00 -9.77
C MET A 380 -1.49 -8.85 -10.24
N PRO A 381 -1.57 -7.67 -9.57
CA PRO A 381 -0.62 -6.56 -9.76
C PRO A 381 0.81 -7.03 -9.96
N GLY A 382 1.54 -6.50 -10.94
CA GLY A 382 2.95 -6.85 -11.17
C GLY A 382 3.15 -8.18 -11.89
N PHE A 383 2.59 -9.28 -11.37
CA PHE A 383 2.70 -10.60 -12.02
C PHE A 383 2.03 -10.62 -13.39
N GLY A 384 0.90 -9.93 -13.56
CA GLY A 384 0.30 -9.75 -14.88
C GLY A 384 1.12 -8.87 -15.83
N ASP A 385 1.90 -7.91 -15.32
CA ASP A 385 2.82 -7.11 -16.14
C ASP A 385 3.95 -7.99 -16.69
N GLN A 386 4.50 -8.89 -15.86
CA GLN A 386 5.44 -9.92 -16.32
C GLN A 386 4.80 -10.89 -17.31
N LYS A 387 3.52 -11.24 -17.11
CA LYS A 387 2.80 -12.12 -18.04
C LYS A 387 2.59 -11.47 -19.42
N ASN A 388 2.42 -10.15 -19.48
CA ASN A 388 2.37 -9.43 -20.76
C ASN A 388 3.64 -9.63 -21.59
N TYR A 389 4.83 -9.62 -20.97
CA TYR A 389 6.08 -9.91 -21.69
C TYR A 389 6.02 -11.26 -22.41
N GLU A 390 5.64 -12.32 -21.68
CA GLU A 390 5.50 -13.67 -22.27
C GLU A 390 4.50 -13.71 -23.41
N LEU A 391 3.38 -12.98 -23.27
CA LEU A 391 2.34 -12.91 -24.29
C LEU A 391 2.79 -12.14 -25.53
N PHE A 392 3.64 -11.11 -25.39
CA PHE A 392 4.27 -10.46 -26.54
C PHE A 392 5.22 -11.40 -27.26
N ILE A 393 6.03 -12.18 -26.55
CA ILE A 393 6.90 -13.20 -27.18
C ILE A 393 6.04 -14.25 -27.89
N GLU A 394 4.97 -14.73 -27.27
CA GLU A 394 4.03 -15.67 -27.89
C GLU A 394 3.34 -15.06 -29.13
N ALA A 395 3.09 -13.75 -29.11
CA ALA A 395 2.49 -13.02 -30.23
C ALA A 395 3.44 -12.84 -31.42
N GLY A 396 4.75 -13.01 -31.23
CA GLY A 396 5.77 -12.85 -32.27
C GLY A 396 6.57 -11.55 -32.19
N PHE A 397 6.55 -10.86 -31.05
CA PHE A 397 7.52 -9.80 -30.75
C PHE A 397 8.87 -10.43 -30.42
N LYS A 398 9.95 -9.72 -30.75
CA LYS A 398 11.28 -10.03 -30.24
C LYS A 398 11.44 -9.51 -28.80
N PRO A 399 12.35 -10.08 -27.99
CA PRO A 399 12.63 -9.59 -26.64
C PRO A 399 12.83 -8.08 -26.54
N GLU A 400 13.66 -7.48 -27.40
CA GLU A 400 13.92 -6.03 -27.38
C GLU A 400 12.68 -5.18 -27.68
N GLU A 401 11.77 -5.68 -28.51
CA GLU A 401 10.53 -5.01 -28.88
C GLU A 401 9.49 -5.11 -27.75
N ALA A 402 9.38 -6.29 -27.12
CA ALA A 402 8.52 -6.49 -25.95
C ALA A 402 8.98 -5.59 -24.78
N ILE A 403 10.29 -5.51 -24.52
CA ILE A 403 10.83 -4.59 -23.51
C ILE A 403 10.54 -3.14 -23.88
N GLN A 404 10.68 -2.73 -25.15
CA GLN A 404 10.34 -1.37 -25.60
C GLN A 404 8.88 -1.01 -25.29
N VAL A 405 7.94 -1.91 -25.61
CA VAL A 405 6.50 -1.74 -25.34
C VAL A 405 6.22 -1.58 -23.84
N MET A 406 6.93 -2.33 -23.00
CA MET A 406 6.76 -2.33 -21.54
C MET A 406 7.54 -1.22 -20.81
N THR A 407 8.36 -0.44 -21.50
CA THR A 407 9.24 0.57 -20.90
C THR A 407 9.15 1.91 -21.64
N SER A 408 10.00 2.14 -22.64
CA SER A 408 10.14 3.44 -23.29
C SER A 408 8.88 3.94 -23.98
N ASN A 409 8.02 3.05 -24.49
CA ASN A 409 6.73 3.46 -25.05
C ASN A 409 5.81 4.06 -23.99
N GLY A 410 5.77 3.47 -22.79
CA GLY A 410 5.05 4.02 -21.64
C GLY A 410 5.63 5.37 -21.22
N ALA A 411 6.95 5.49 -21.11
CA ALA A 411 7.62 6.76 -20.82
C ALA A 411 7.29 7.85 -21.85
N LYS A 412 7.26 7.50 -23.14
CA LYS A 412 6.86 8.40 -24.23
C LYS A 412 5.42 8.87 -24.07
N LEU A 413 4.48 7.97 -23.77
CA LEU A 413 3.08 8.33 -23.55
C LEU A 413 2.90 9.20 -22.30
N LEU A 414 3.70 8.97 -21.25
CA LEU A 414 3.74 9.80 -20.05
C LEU A 414 4.51 11.13 -20.22
N GLU A 415 5.15 11.36 -21.39
CA GLU A 415 6.01 12.51 -21.65
C GLU A 415 7.18 12.63 -20.68
N ARG A 416 7.75 11.49 -20.28
CA ARG A 416 8.88 11.38 -19.35
C ARG A 416 10.15 11.00 -20.10
N THR A 417 11.12 11.91 -20.13
CA THR A 417 12.41 11.71 -20.82
C THR A 417 13.50 11.13 -19.91
N ASP A 418 13.25 11.13 -18.61
CA ASP A 418 14.18 10.77 -17.53
C ASP A 418 14.10 9.28 -17.11
N ILE A 419 13.14 8.52 -17.64
CA ILE A 419 12.93 7.08 -17.36
C ILE A 419 12.66 6.29 -18.65
N GLY A 420 12.48 4.97 -18.54
CA GLY A 420 12.03 4.09 -19.63
C GLY A 420 13.11 3.52 -20.52
N THR A 421 14.37 3.93 -20.35
CA THR A 421 15.54 3.33 -21.02
C THR A 421 16.77 3.33 -20.13
N VAL A 422 17.74 2.46 -20.44
CA VAL A 422 19.05 2.43 -19.78
C VAL A 422 20.03 3.34 -20.53
N GLU A 423 19.97 4.64 -20.24
CA GLU A 423 20.79 5.65 -20.92
C GLU A 423 21.44 6.62 -19.94
N LYS A 424 22.61 7.14 -20.32
CA LYS A 424 23.33 8.15 -19.54
C LYS A 424 22.45 9.37 -19.23
N GLY A 425 22.44 9.77 -17.97
CA GLY A 425 21.67 10.92 -17.46
C GLY A 425 20.24 10.62 -17.06
N LYS A 426 19.74 9.39 -17.28
CA LYS A 426 18.41 8.96 -16.82
C LYS A 426 18.44 8.41 -15.41
N ILE A 427 17.29 8.43 -14.74
CA ILE A 427 17.12 7.85 -13.41
C ILE A 427 17.37 6.34 -13.50
N ALA A 428 18.12 5.81 -12.54
CA ALA A 428 18.41 4.38 -12.42
C ALA A 428 17.20 3.62 -11.86
N ASN A 429 16.14 3.55 -12.66
CA ASN A 429 15.05 2.60 -12.50
C ASN A 429 15.38 1.38 -13.36
N LEU A 430 15.88 0.31 -12.73
CA LEU A 430 16.42 -0.87 -13.41
C LEU A 430 15.90 -2.16 -12.75
N VAL A 431 15.76 -3.22 -13.52
CA VAL A 431 15.44 -4.56 -13.00
C VAL A 431 16.59 -5.50 -13.36
N ILE A 432 17.13 -6.20 -12.35
CA ILE A 432 18.14 -7.24 -12.52
C ILE A 432 17.43 -8.60 -12.51
N LEU A 433 17.53 -9.32 -13.63
CA LEU A 433 16.93 -10.62 -13.85
C LEU A 433 17.99 -11.71 -13.84
N ASP A 434 17.72 -12.81 -13.13
CA ASP A 434 18.56 -14.00 -13.13
C ASP A 434 18.29 -14.86 -14.37
N GLY A 435 19.15 -14.73 -15.38
CA GLY A 435 19.08 -15.47 -16.65
C GLY A 435 19.07 -14.58 -17.89
N ASN A 436 18.77 -15.19 -19.05
CA ASN A 436 18.73 -14.54 -20.36
C ASN A 436 17.34 -14.64 -21.02
N LEU A 437 16.73 -13.49 -21.30
CA LEU A 437 15.41 -13.34 -21.93
C LEU A 437 15.32 -13.86 -23.37
N GLU A 438 16.45 -14.02 -24.06
CA GLU A 438 16.48 -14.60 -25.42
C GLU A 438 16.20 -16.11 -25.40
N ASN A 439 16.61 -16.80 -24.32
CA ASN A 439 16.51 -18.25 -24.21
C ASN A 439 15.20 -18.72 -23.56
N ASP A 440 14.71 -17.98 -22.57
CA ASP A 440 13.48 -18.30 -21.86
C ASP A 440 12.72 -17.03 -21.48
N PRO A 441 11.51 -16.81 -22.03
CA PRO A 441 10.73 -15.62 -21.68
C PRO A 441 10.30 -15.58 -20.21
N LYS A 442 10.31 -16.71 -19.49
CA LYS A 442 9.98 -16.74 -18.05
C LYS A 442 11.04 -16.09 -17.17
N VAL A 443 12.24 -15.82 -17.69
CA VAL A 443 13.30 -15.07 -16.98
C VAL A 443 12.78 -13.69 -16.52
N ILE A 444 11.76 -13.11 -17.17
CA ILE A 444 11.11 -11.87 -16.72
C ILE A 444 10.58 -11.94 -15.27
N ARG A 445 10.33 -13.16 -14.77
CA ARG A 445 9.84 -13.43 -13.40
C ARG A 445 10.96 -13.60 -12.38
N ALA A 446 12.17 -13.91 -12.84
CA ALA A 446 13.32 -14.25 -11.99
C ALA A 446 14.06 -12.98 -11.54
N ILE A 447 13.36 -12.12 -10.79
CA ILE A 447 13.92 -10.84 -10.36
C ILE A 447 14.81 -11.04 -9.14
N GLU A 448 16.03 -10.56 -9.22
CA GLU A 448 16.97 -10.56 -8.10
C GLU A 448 16.95 -9.24 -7.34
N MET A 449 16.86 -8.12 -8.06
CA MET A 449 16.84 -6.79 -7.47
C MET A 449 16.10 -5.81 -8.37
N VAL A 450 15.35 -4.90 -7.74
CA VAL A 450 14.70 -3.78 -8.43
C VAL A 450 15.32 -2.48 -7.94
N LEU A 451 16.03 -1.78 -8.81
CA LEU A 451 16.50 -0.44 -8.53
C LEU A 451 15.39 0.55 -8.85
N LYS A 452 14.99 1.37 -7.87
CA LYS A 452 14.13 2.53 -8.06
C LYS A 452 14.83 3.75 -7.50
N ASN A 453 15.03 4.78 -8.32
CA ASN A 453 15.85 5.95 -8.00
C ASN A 453 17.29 5.55 -7.56
N GLY A 454 17.81 4.46 -8.11
CA GLY A 454 19.10 3.85 -7.74
C GLY A 454 19.17 3.19 -6.36
N ILE A 455 18.05 3.05 -5.66
CA ILE A 455 17.94 2.27 -4.42
C ILE A 455 17.51 0.85 -4.78
N GLY A 456 18.28 -0.16 -4.37
CA GLY A 456 18.03 -1.57 -4.66
C GLY A 456 17.07 -2.21 -3.66
N TYR A 457 15.84 -2.46 -4.09
CA TYR A 457 14.81 -3.17 -3.32
C TYR A 457 14.92 -4.69 -3.49
N ASP A 458 14.62 -5.41 -2.40
CA ASP A 458 14.56 -6.87 -2.35
C ASP A 458 13.13 -7.34 -2.71
N PRO A 459 12.94 -7.97 -3.88
CA PRO A 459 11.62 -8.43 -4.31
C PRO A 459 11.02 -9.50 -3.38
N ASN A 460 11.85 -10.36 -2.78
CA ASN A 460 11.37 -11.41 -1.90
C ASN A 460 10.83 -10.85 -0.59
N LYS A 461 11.51 -9.86 0.01
CA LYS A 461 10.99 -9.19 1.22
C LYS A 461 9.66 -8.50 0.95
N LEU A 462 9.50 -7.88 -0.21
CA LEU A 462 8.25 -7.24 -0.61
C LEU A 462 7.11 -8.27 -0.75
N VAL A 463 7.32 -9.36 -1.51
CA VAL A 463 6.31 -10.42 -1.72
C VAL A 463 5.97 -11.11 -0.41
N ASN A 464 6.96 -11.51 0.38
CA ASN A 464 6.75 -12.22 1.65
C ASN A 464 5.89 -11.40 2.62
N SER A 465 5.98 -10.06 2.58
CA SER A 465 5.18 -9.18 3.45
C SER A 465 3.68 -9.12 3.11
N ILE A 466 3.24 -9.71 2.01
CA ILE A 466 1.85 -9.64 1.53
C ILE A 466 1.23 -11.00 1.21
N ILE A 467 1.92 -12.11 1.49
CA ILE A 467 1.42 -13.47 1.27
C ILE A 467 0.06 -13.66 1.98
N GLY A 468 -0.93 -14.11 1.22
CA GLY A 468 -2.29 -14.31 1.70
C GLY A 468 -3.03 -13.05 2.15
N ASN A 469 -2.58 -11.85 1.76
CA ASN A 469 -3.17 -10.58 2.19
C ASN A 469 -3.74 -9.72 1.05
N VAL A 470 -3.43 -10.03 -0.22
CA VAL A 470 -3.87 -9.22 -1.37
C VAL A 470 -5.40 -9.22 -1.48
N GLY A 471 -5.98 -8.02 -1.36
CA GLY A 471 -7.42 -7.78 -1.36
C GLY A 471 -8.13 -8.14 -0.04
N SER A 472 -7.41 -8.26 1.07
CA SER A 472 -8.03 -8.47 2.39
C SER A 472 -8.81 -7.23 2.84
N GLN A 473 -9.63 -7.34 3.89
CA GLN A 473 -10.35 -6.18 4.43
C GLN A 473 -9.38 -5.10 4.97
N THR A 474 -8.30 -5.51 5.62
CA THR A 474 -7.28 -4.59 6.16
C THR A 474 -6.47 -3.92 5.05
N ASP A 475 -6.22 -4.64 3.95
CA ASP A 475 -5.63 -4.08 2.72
C ASP A 475 -6.56 -3.06 2.05
N ASN A 476 -7.86 -3.37 1.95
CA ASN A 476 -8.84 -2.51 1.28
C ASN A 476 -9.09 -1.19 1.99
N LEU A 477 -9.07 -1.21 3.32
CA LEU A 477 -9.35 -0.03 4.14
C LEU A 477 -8.09 0.64 4.68
N MET A 478 -6.90 0.06 4.45
CA MET A 478 -5.64 0.46 5.08
C MET A 478 -5.69 0.45 6.62
N THR A 479 -6.71 -0.15 7.23
CA THR A 479 -6.80 -0.32 8.68
C THR A 479 -5.70 -1.26 9.16
N TYR A 480 -5.26 -1.07 10.41
CA TYR A 480 -4.15 -1.86 10.97
C TYR A 480 -2.89 -1.81 10.08
N PHE A 481 -2.61 -0.65 9.49
CA PHE A 481 -1.46 -0.42 8.60
C PHE A 481 -1.39 -1.35 7.38
N GLY A 482 -2.53 -1.91 6.97
CA GLY A 482 -2.60 -2.90 5.88
C GLY A 482 -1.96 -4.24 6.24
N GLN A 483 -1.61 -4.48 7.51
CA GLN A 483 -1.13 -5.78 7.96
C GLN A 483 -2.24 -6.83 7.82
N LYS A 484 -1.87 -8.04 7.43
CA LYS A 484 -2.78 -9.18 7.42
C LYS A 484 -3.29 -9.41 8.84
N ALA A 485 -4.60 -9.55 9.01
CA ALA A 485 -5.18 -9.88 10.30
C ALA A 485 -4.58 -11.19 10.85
N PRO A 486 -4.24 -11.24 12.15
CA PRO A 486 -3.66 -12.42 12.76
C PRO A 486 -4.73 -13.51 12.87
N LEU A 487 -4.27 -14.75 12.96
CA LEU A 487 -5.12 -15.89 13.34
C LEU A 487 -5.04 -16.07 14.86
N ASN A 488 -4.95 -17.32 15.33
CA ASN A 488 -4.95 -17.65 16.75
C ASN A 488 -3.55 -17.67 17.36
N GLU A 489 -2.52 -17.28 16.61
CA GLU A 489 -1.16 -17.12 17.12
C GLU A 489 -0.84 -15.62 17.21
N PRO A 490 -0.29 -15.14 18.34
CA PRO A 490 0.11 -13.75 18.44
C PRO A 490 1.20 -13.36 17.44
N GLU A 491 1.02 -12.21 16.81
CA GLU A 491 1.98 -11.62 15.88
C GLU A 491 2.41 -10.24 16.38
N LEU A 492 3.61 -9.79 16.00
CA LEU A 492 4.04 -8.42 16.24
C LEU A 492 3.14 -7.46 15.45
N PHE A 493 2.62 -6.42 16.11
CA PHE A 493 1.72 -5.47 15.48
C PHE A 493 2.49 -4.39 14.71
N ALA A 494 2.10 -4.18 13.46
CA ALA A 494 2.67 -3.22 12.51
C ALA A 494 4.21 -3.14 12.60
N PRO A 495 4.91 -4.26 12.37
CA PRO A 495 6.34 -4.38 12.62
C PRO A 495 7.13 -3.35 11.81
N ASN A 496 8.08 -2.67 12.46
CA ASN A 496 8.87 -1.57 11.93
C ASN A 496 8.10 -0.30 11.56
N ILE A 497 6.78 -0.27 11.79
CA ILE A 497 5.98 0.94 11.78
C ILE A 497 5.76 1.33 13.23
N ILE A 498 4.93 0.58 13.95
CA ILE A 498 4.65 0.78 15.37
C ILE A 498 5.74 0.14 16.20
N SER A 499 5.82 -1.19 16.23
CA SER A 499 6.82 -1.94 16.99
C SER A 499 8.18 -1.88 16.31
N ARG A 500 9.09 -1.04 16.82
CA ARG A 500 10.40 -0.75 16.20
C ARG A 500 11.54 -1.29 17.06
N PRO A 501 12.57 -1.91 16.46
CA PRO A 501 13.65 -2.53 17.23
C PRO A 501 14.62 -1.54 17.89
N ASP A 502 14.47 -0.23 17.64
CA ASP A 502 15.30 0.82 18.23
C ASP A 502 14.64 1.54 19.43
N ARG A 503 13.48 1.06 19.89
CA ARG A 503 12.76 1.58 21.05
C ARG A 503 11.85 0.50 21.66
N TYR A 504 11.07 0.90 22.65
CA TYR A 504 10.12 0.04 23.33
C TYR A 504 8.73 0.69 23.30
N GLU A 505 7.69 -0.12 23.11
CA GLU A 505 6.30 0.31 23.03
C GLU A 505 5.43 -0.40 24.07
N PHE A 506 4.47 0.33 24.65
CA PHE A 506 3.61 -0.15 25.73
C PHE A 506 2.20 0.35 25.57
N GLY A 507 1.23 -0.56 25.66
CA GLY A 507 -0.18 -0.24 25.63
C GLY A 507 -0.65 0.44 24.34
N CYS A 508 -1.89 0.19 23.96
CA CYS A 508 -2.45 0.89 22.82
C CYS A 508 -3.96 1.01 22.89
N THR A 509 -4.48 1.94 22.10
CA THR A 509 -5.90 2.03 21.82
C THR A 509 -6.12 2.46 20.38
N LEU A 510 -7.18 1.93 19.78
CA LEU A 510 -7.59 2.21 18.41
C LEU A 510 -8.99 2.81 18.42
N SER A 511 -9.21 3.84 17.59
CA SER A 511 -10.54 4.41 17.44
C SER A 511 -11.54 3.39 16.91
N LYS A 512 -12.84 3.55 17.23
CA LYS A 512 -13.91 2.63 16.76
C LYS A 512 -13.96 2.44 15.24
N ASP A 513 -13.56 3.45 14.48
CA ASP A 513 -13.50 3.40 13.01
C ASP A 513 -12.14 2.90 12.46
N GLY A 514 -11.17 2.62 13.33
CA GLY A 514 -9.85 2.12 12.96
C GLY A 514 -8.92 3.15 12.34
N THR A 515 -9.19 4.45 12.52
CA THR A 515 -8.45 5.54 11.86
C THR A 515 -7.52 6.34 12.77
N GLU A 516 -7.61 6.23 14.09
CA GLU A 516 -6.66 6.84 15.03
C GLU A 516 -6.05 5.75 15.91
N PHE A 517 -4.72 5.69 15.96
CA PHE A 517 -3.99 4.72 16.79
C PHE A 517 -3.06 5.48 17.76
N TYR A 518 -3.22 5.21 19.05
CA TYR A 518 -2.42 5.79 20.13
C TYR A 518 -1.71 4.67 20.89
N PHE A 519 -0.46 4.90 21.27
CA PHE A 519 0.35 3.90 21.96
C PHE A 519 1.44 4.57 22.81
N GLY A 520 1.89 3.89 23.86
CA GLY A 520 3.00 4.32 24.69
C GLY A 520 4.35 4.00 24.08
N VAL A 521 5.35 4.86 24.32
CA VAL A 521 6.74 4.70 23.91
C VAL A 521 7.65 5.04 25.08
N ASP A 522 8.62 4.18 25.38
CA ASP A 522 9.67 4.52 26.34
C ASP A 522 10.81 5.28 25.65
N ASN A 523 11.02 6.50 26.11
CA ASN A 523 12.16 7.33 25.75
C ASN A 523 13.13 7.44 26.93
N SER A 524 13.98 6.42 27.11
CA SER A 524 15.04 6.38 28.14
C SER A 524 14.53 6.59 29.58
N GLY A 525 13.42 5.94 29.93
CA GLY A 525 12.74 6.01 31.22
C GLY A 525 11.65 7.08 31.31
N ILE A 526 11.40 7.83 30.24
CA ILE A 526 10.30 8.79 30.14
C ILE A 526 9.26 8.22 29.18
N MET A 527 8.08 7.90 29.71
CA MET A 527 6.99 7.39 28.89
C MET A 527 6.34 8.52 28.11
N GLU A 528 6.16 8.33 26.81
CA GLU A 528 5.48 9.26 25.91
C GLU A 528 4.27 8.55 25.29
N ILE A 529 3.19 9.29 25.01
CA ILE A 529 2.10 8.79 24.15
C ILE A 529 2.36 9.27 22.73
N HIS A 530 2.49 8.34 21.80
CA HIS A 530 2.58 8.61 20.37
C HIS A 530 1.23 8.32 19.70
N PHE A 531 0.96 9.00 18.59
CA PHE A 531 -0.23 8.74 17.78
C PHE A 531 0.03 8.86 16.28
N THR A 532 -0.82 8.19 15.51
CA THR A 532 -0.88 8.28 14.05
C THR A 532 -2.33 8.19 13.58
N ASN A 533 -2.64 8.88 12.48
CA ASN A 533 -3.99 8.96 11.92
C ASN A 533 -4.00 8.47 10.48
N LEU A 534 -4.98 7.65 10.12
CA LEU A 534 -5.27 7.26 8.75
C LEU A 534 -6.05 8.40 8.06
N ILE A 535 -5.35 9.18 7.23
CA ILE A 535 -5.91 10.31 6.49
C ILE A 535 -5.83 9.99 5.00
N ASP A 536 -6.99 9.95 4.34
CA ASP A 536 -7.10 9.63 2.91
C ASP A 536 -6.30 8.36 2.55
N GLY A 537 -6.42 7.29 3.33
CA GLY A 537 -5.74 6.01 3.04
C GLY A 537 -4.24 5.96 3.37
N VAL A 538 -3.66 7.01 3.98
CA VAL A 538 -2.27 7.01 4.47
C VAL A 538 -2.20 7.30 5.95
N TRP A 539 -1.49 6.44 6.68
CA TRP A 539 -1.16 6.70 8.08
C TRP A 539 -0.15 7.84 8.18
N SER A 540 -0.48 8.87 8.96
CA SER A 540 0.42 9.99 9.21
C SER A 540 1.71 9.53 9.88
N PRO A 541 2.81 10.31 9.78
CA PRO A 541 3.95 10.11 10.66
C PRO A 541 3.51 10.05 12.12
N GLN A 542 4.24 9.28 12.91
CA GLN A 542 4.01 9.20 14.36
C GLN A 542 4.37 10.54 15.00
N MET A 543 3.50 11.03 15.86
CA MET A 543 3.67 12.29 16.57
C MET A 543 3.52 12.07 18.06
N ARG A 544 4.25 12.85 18.87
CA ARG A 544 4.04 12.90 20.31
C ARG A 544 2.72 13.61 20.61
N LEU A 545 1.91 13.04 21.49
CA LEU A 545 0.69 13.67 21.96
C LEU A 545 0.99 14.86 22.89
N PHE A 546 2.05 14.74 23.68
CA PHE A 546 2.51 15.78 24.61
C PHE A 546 4.01 16.02 24.47
N GLU A 547 4.41 17.29 24.53
CA GLU A 547 5.81 17.71 24.47
C GLU A 547 6.35 17.90 25.89
N SER A 548 7.22 16.98 26.36
CA SER A 548 7.81 17.02 27.69
C SER A 548 9.05 16.12 27.80
N ASP A 549 10.11 16.64 28.41
CA ASP A 549 11.37 15.89 28.64
C ASP A 549 11.52 15.40 30.09
N SER A 550 10.45 15.39 30.90
CA SER A 550 10.55 14.99 32.32
C SER A 550 9.29 14.42 32.96
N ILE A 551 8.12 14.69 32.37
CA ILE A 551 6.82 14.16 32.77
C ILE A 551 6.47 13.00 31.86
N SER A 552 6.07 11.88 32.46
CA SER A 552 5.68 10.66 31.77
C SER A 552 4.17 10.64 31.51
N TYR A 553 3.80 10.10 30.35
CA TYR A 553 2.42 9.86 29.91
C TYR A 553 2.37 8.45 29.32
N ASN A 554 1.41 7.63 29.73
CA ASN A 554 1.28 6.28 29.18
C ASN A 554 -0.17 5.76 29.20
N ASP A 555 -0.37 4.57 28.65
CA ASP A 555 -1.61 3.79 28.71
C ASP A 555 -2.85 4.55 28.18
N PRO A 556 -2.82 5.00 26.91
CA PRO A 556 -3.93 5.71 26.32
C PRO A 556 -5.16 4.79 26.17
N MET A 557 -6.34 5.28 26.56
CA MET A 557 -7.61 4.56 26.42
C MET A 557 -8.75 5.50 26.02
N PHE A 558 -9.48 5.16 24.96
CA PHE A 558 -10.68 5.90 24.59
C PHE A 558 -11.85 5.67 25.54
N SER A 559 -12.65 6.73 25.78
CA SER A 559 -14.00 6.56 26.32
C SER A 559 -14.93 5.84 25.33
N PRO A 560 -16.01 5.18 25.79
CA PRO A 560 -16.97 4.52 24.91
C PRO A 560 -17.58 5.43 23.82
N ASP A 561 -17.67 6.74 24.07
CA ASP A 561 -18.18 7.74 23.12
C ASP A 561 -17.11 8.35 22.20
N GLN A 562 -15.84 7.94 22.33
CA GLN A 562 -14.68 8.43 21.56
C GLN A 562 -14.37 9.92 21.73
N LYS A 563 -14.96 10.59 22.74
CA LYS A 563 -14.78 12.03 22.99
C LYS A 563 -13.73 12.33 24.05
N ARG A 564 -13.25 11.32 24.77
CA ARG A 564 -12.16 11.44 25.73
C ARG A 564 -11.09 10.40 25.45
N LEU A 565 -9.85 10.79 25.65
CA LEU A 565 -8.70 9.89 25.73
C LEU A 565 -8.16 10.00 27.15
N TYR A 566 -8.28 8.91 27.90
CA TYR A 566 -7.72 8.76 29.23
C TYR A 566 -6.29 8.23 29.14
N PHE A 567 -5.48 8.54 30.13
CA PHE A 567 -4.09 8.08 30.24
C PHE A 567 -3.59 8.27 31.67
N ILE A 568 -2.47 7.64 31.99
CA ILE A 568 -1.80 7.81 33.27
C ILE A 568 -0.68 8.84 33.17
N SER A 569 -0.42 9.57 34.25
CA SER A 569 0.70 10.52 34.27
C SER A 569 1.16 10.87 35.68
N ASN A 570 2.48 11.03 35.83
CA ASN A 570 3.11 11.63 37.01
C ASN A 570 3.14 13.16 36.96
N ARG A 571 2.25 13.79 36.20
CA ARG A 571 2.10 15.25 36.08
C ARG A 571 1.54 15.86 37.38
N SER A 572 2.09 17.00 37.82
CA SER A 572 1.50 17.82 38.88
C SER A 572 0.21 18.53 38.44
N LEU A 573 -0.67 18.94 39.37
CA LEU A 573 -1.93 19.62 39.01
C LEU A 573 -1.74 20.92 38.21
N ASP A 574 -0.65 21.66 38.44
CA ASP A 574 -0.29 22.84 37.65
C ASP A 574 0.40 22.50 36.32
N GLY A 575 0.76 21.23 36.13
CA GLY A 575 1.33 20.70 34.92
C GLY A 575 2.79 21.04 34.64
N LYS A 576 3.49 21.60 35.63
CA LYS A 576 4.85 22.14 35.44
C LYS A 576 5.95 21.21 35.91
N LYS A 577 5.64 20.21 36.73
CA LYS A 577 6.63 19.32 37.34
C LYS A 577 6.10 17.89 37.37
N LYS A 578 7.02 16.95 37.50
CA LYS A 578 6.68 15.59 37.90
C LYS A 578 6.35 15.53 39.40
N LYS A 579 5.39 14.71 39.77
CA LYS A 579 5.10 14.26 41.15
C LYS A 579 5.57 12.81 41.31
N GLU A 580 5.53 12.28 42.54
CA GLU A 580 6.02 10.93 42.84
C GLU A 580 5.04 9.84 42.44
N ASP A 581 3.76 10.07 42.69
CA ASP A 581 2.66 9.18 42.40
C ASP A 581 2.13 9.33 40.97
N ILE A 582 1.35 8.36 40.52
CA ILE A 582 0.72 8.37 39.19
C ILE A 582 -0.79 8.54 39.33
N ASP A 583 -1.33 9.52 38.60
CA ASP A 583 -2.77 9.79 38.54
C ASP A 583 -3.34 9.37 37.18
N ILE A 584 -4.65 9.14 37.15
CA ILE A 584 -5.43 9.08 35.92
C ILE A 584 -5.82 10.48 35.47
N TRP A 585 -5.58 10.77 34.19
CA TRP A 585 -5.89 12.01 33.49
C TRP A 585 -6.70 11.72 32.23
N TYR A 586 -7.29 12.78 31.66
CA TYR A 586 -7.90 12.70 30.34
C TYR A 586 -7.77 14.02 29.57
N ILE A 587 -7.86 13.92 28.26
CA ILE A 587 -8.14 15.02 27.33
C ILE A 587 -9.51 14.80 26.70
N GLU A 588 -10.20 15.87 26.32
CA GLU A 588 -11.53 15.75 25.71
C GLU A 588 -11.68 16.65 24.48
N ARG A 589 -12.61 16.28 23.60
CA ARG A 589 -12.94 17.01 22.36
C ARG A 589 -14.45 17.10 22.16
N GLU A 590 -14.90 18.20 21.56
CA GLU A 590 -16.34 18.45 21.30
C GLU A 590 -16.94 17.46 20.30
N SER A 591 -16.12 17.04 19.33
CA SER A 591 -16.46 16.05 18.31
C SER A 591 -15.21 15.27 17.90
N ILE A 592 -15.39 14.14 17.21
CA ILE A 592 -14.28 13.31 16.71
C ILE A 592 -13.30 14.04 15.77
N LYS A 593 -13.70 15.18 15.20
CA LYS A 593 -12.85 16.00 14.32
C LYS A 593 -12.27 17.23 15.01
N ALA A 594 -12.64 17.49 16.26
CA ALA A 594 -12.16 18.64 17.01
C ALA A 594 -10.80 18.33 17.65
N GLU A 595 -10.02 19.38 17.91
CA GLU A 595 -8.77 19.26 18.65
C GLU A 595 -8.99 18.82 20.10
N TRP A 596 -8.00 18.15 20.66
CA TRP A 596 -7.98 17.76 22.06
C TRP A 596 -7.79 18.96 22.99
N SER A 597 -8.46 18.94 24.14
CA SER A 597 -8.23 19.90 25.21
C SER A 597 -6.86 19.72 25.89
N SER A 598 -6.48 20.64 26.78
CA SER A 598 -5.41 20.39 27.74
C SER A 598 -5.76 19.24 28.71
N PRO A 599 -4.77 18.51 29.27
CA PRO A 599 -5.00 17.47 30.27
C PRO A 599 -5.84 17.92 31.47
N LYS A 600 -6.77 17.06 31.90
CA LYS A 600 -7.63 17.24 33.07
C LYS A 600 -7.45 16.06 34.02
N ASN A 601 -7.21 16.34 35.29
CA ASN A 601 -7.08 15.31 36.33
C ASN A 601 -8.45 14.70 36.62
N LEU A 602 -8.52 13.38 36.81
CA LEU A 602 -9.79 12.69 37.07
C LEU A 602 -10.38 12.97 38.47
N GLY A 603 -9.56 13.55 39.35
CA GLY A 603 -9.96 14.08 40.65
C GLY A 603 -9.99 13.04 41.75
N LEU A 604 -10.09 13.53 43.00
CA LEU A 604 -9.89 12.77 44.24
C LEU A 604 -10.94 11.67 44.54
N ARG A 605 -11.94 11.51 43.66
CA ARG A 605 -12.89 10.38 43.77
C ARG A 605 -12.28 9.09 43.23
N ILE A 606 -11.42 9.21 42.24
CA ILE A 606 -10.69 8.10 41.61
C ILE A 606 -9.23 8.16 42.04
N ASN A 607 -8.57 9.29 41.78
CA ASN A 607 -7.17 9.48 42.14
C ASN A 607 -7.00 9.60 43.65
N SER A 608 -5.87 9.13 44.16
CA SER A 608 -5.54 9.19 45.58
C SER A 608 -4.12 9.74 45.79
N GLY A 609 -3.50 9.43 46.94
CA GLY A 609 -2.09 9.75 47.19
C GLY A 609 -1.18 8.55 46.94
N LEU A 610 -1.70 7.55 46.22
CA LEU A 610 -0.98 6.39 45.75
C LEU A 610 -1.02 6.39 44.22
N ASP A 611 -0.49 5.33 43.63
CA ASP A 611 -0.52 5.17 42.19
C ASP A 611 -1.84 4.54 41.73
N GLU A 612 -2.49 5.19 40.76
CA GLU A 612 -3.62 4.67 40.00
C GLU A 612 -3.22 4.44 38.53
N TYR A 613 -3.45 3.22 38.04
CA TYR A 613 -3.01 2.75 36.72
C TYR A 613 -4.16 2.28 35.84
N TYR A 614 -3.88 2.31 34.53
CA TYR A 614 -4.52 1.60 33.43
C TYR A 614 -6.05 1.51 33.50
N VAL A 615 -6.71 2.32 32.67
CA VAL A 615 -8.18 2.38 32.66
C VAL A 615 -8.77 1.57 31.52
N SER A 616 -9.97 1.04 31.76
CA SER A 616 -10.84 0.47 30.73
C SER A 616 -12.30 0.76 31.05
N PHE A 617 -13.16 0.72 30.03
CA PHE A 617 -14.56 1.11 30.14
C PHE A 617 -15.51 0.04 29.59
N ALA A 618 -16.60 -0.20 30.32
CA ALA A 618 -17.79 -0.83 29.77
C ALA A 618 -18.60 0.19 28.94
N ASP A 619 -19.49 -0.27 28.06
CA ASP A 619 -20.32 0.58 27.20
C ASP A 619 -21.27 1.48 28.00
N ASN A 620 -21.65 1.06 29.21
CA ASN A 620 -22.44 1.86 30.13
C ASN A 620 -21.65 3.02 30.80
N GLY A 621 -20.34 3.12 30.52
CA GLY A 621 -19.43 4.13 31.07
C GLY A 621 -18.79 3.77 32.40
N THR A 622 -19.02 2.57 32.94
CA THR A 622 -18.34 2.09 34.15
C THR A 622 -16.84 1.97 33.91
N LEU A 623 -16.07 2.62 34.78
CA LEU A 623 -14.61 2.64 34.75
C LEU A 623 -14.05 1.47 35.54
N TYR A 624 -13.12 0.73 34.97
CA TYR A 624 -12.27 -0.24 35.63
C TYR A 624 -10.85 0.29 35.63
N PHE A 625 -10.15 0.19 36.76
CA PHE A 625 -8.78 0.69 36.91
C PHE A 625 -8.06 -0.03 38.04
N ALA A 626 -6.73 0.03 38.06
CA ALA A 626 -5.91 -0.52 39.12
C ALA A 626 -5.46 0.57 40.09
N SER A 627 -5.37 0.25 41.38
CA SER A 627 -4.82 1.14 42.40
C SER A 627 -3.90 0.35 43.31
N LYS A 628 -2.79 0.97 43.73
CA LYS A 628 -1.86 0.34 44.67
C LYS A 628 -2.57 -0.05 45.97
N ASP A 629 -2.35 -1.27 46.45
CA ASP A 629 -2.99 -1.77 47.67
C ASP A 629 -2.52 -0.96 48.89
N LYS A 630 -3.50 -0.49 49.66
CA LYS A 630 -3.34 0.32 50.88
C LYS A 630 -3.22 -0.53 52.15
N SER A 631 -3.37 -1.85 52.05
CA SER A 631 -3.35 -2.74 53.20
C SER A 631 -1.98 -2.73 53.87
N LYS A 632 -1.94 -2.70 55.21
CA LYS A 632 -0.69 -2.54 55.97
C LYS A 632 0.33 -3.66 55.73
N ASN A 633 -0.11 -4.79 55.19
CA ASN A 633 0.69 -5.98 54.95
C ASN A 633 0.88 -6.27 53.45
N ALA A 634 0.36 -5.40 52.56
CA ALA A 634 0.51 -5.54 51.13
C ALA A 634 2.00 -5.54 50.73
N PRO A 635 2.44 -6.42 49.83
CA PRO A 635 3.71 -6.25 49.16
C PRO A 635 3.83 -4.86 48.53
N HIS A 636 5.03 -4.29 48.48
CA HIS A 636 5.25 -2.93 47.94
C HIS A 636 4.77 -2.74 46.49
N HIS A 637 4.60 -3.84 45.75
CA HIS A 637 4.16 -3.91 44.36
C HIS A 637 2.73 -4.46 44.20
N ALA A 638 1.94 -4.54 45.26
CA ALA A 638 0.57 -5.04 45.17
C ALA A 638 -0.37 -3.98 44.59
N PHE A 639 -1.20 -4.39 43.63
CA PHE A 639 -2.23 -3.59 42.98
C PHE A 639 -3.52 -4.38 42.99
N ASP A 640 -4.63 -3.69 43.26
CA ASP A 640 -5.98 -4.26 43.16
C ASP A 640 -6.75 -3.56 42.05
N ILE A 641 -7.61 -4.32 41.38
CA ILE A 641 -8.55 -3.80 40.39
C ILE A 641 -9.82 -3.32 41.11
N TYR A 642 -10.25 -2.11 40.75
CA TYR A 642 -11.46 -1.46 41.21
C TYR A 642 -12.39 -1.16 40.04
N ARG A 643 -13.69 -1.04 40.32
CA ARG A 643 -14.68 -0.49 39.39
C ARG A 643 -15.38 0.74 39.96
N SER A 644 -15.75 1.69 39.11
CA SER A 644 -16.55 2.85 39.49
C SER A 644 -17.57 3.19 38.41
N GLU A 645 -18.85 3.15 38.79
CA GLU A 645 -19.94 3.51 37.90
C GLU A 645 -19.92 5.01 37.58
N TYR A 646 -20.28 5.36 36.34
CA TYR A 646 -20.47 6.75 35.92
C TYR A 646 -21.94 7.15 35.98
N LYS A 647 -22.30 8.06 36.88
CA LYS A 647 -23.69 8.54 37.04
C LYS A 647 -23.74 10.05 37.19
N LYS A 648 -24.62 10.70 36.41
CA LYS A 648 -24.88 12.15 36.45
C LYS A 648 -23.61 13.00 36.28
N GLY A 649 -22.73 12.63 35.36
CA GLY A 649 -21.55 13.41 35.00
C GLY A 649 -20.32 13.21 35.91
N GLN A 650 -20.35 12.22 36.81
CA GLN A 650 -19.25 11.94 37.72
C GLN A 650 -19.13 10.43 37.99
N PHE A 651 -17.92 9.99 38.30
CA PHE A 651 -17.67 8.64 38.82
C PHE A 651 -18.10 8.55 40.29
N LEU A 652 -18.66 7.39 40.66
CA LEU A 652 -19.03 7.08 42.04
C LEU A 652 -17.79 6.67 42.85
N LYS A 653 -18.02 6.29 44.13
CA LYS A 653 -16.94 5.74 44.96
C LYS A 653 -16.49 4.40 44.35
N PRO A 654 -15.18 4.18 44.14
CA PRO A 654 -14.67 2.91 43.64
C PRO A 654 -15.01 1.73 44.58
N GLU A 655 -15.35 0.60 43.96
CA GLU A 655 -15.59 -0.69 44.59
C GLU A 655 -14.47 -1.64 44.19
N ILE A 656 -13.82 -2.28 45.17
CA ILE A 656 -12.81 -3.31 44.92
C ILE A 656 -13.47 -4.54 44.30
N LEU A 657 -12.83 -5.18 43.33
CA LEU A 657 -13.29 -6.45 42.77
C LEU A 657 -13.07 -7.62 43.74
N PRO A 658 -13.83 -8.73 43.61
CA PRO A 658 -13.77 -9.86 44.52
C PRO A 658 -12.41 -10.61 44.47
N GLU A 659 -12.18 -11.48 45.45
CA GLU A 659 -10.96 -12.31 45.58
C GLU A 659 -10.76 -13.31 44.42
N THR A 660 -11.79 -13.56 43.60
CA THR A 660 -11.64 -14.33 42.35
C THR A 660 -10.81 -13.58 41.30
N ILE A 661 -10.72 -12.27 41.44
CA ILE A 661 -9.91 -11.36 40.61
C ILE A 661 -8.65 -10.93 41.38
N ASN A 662 -8.83 -10.26 42.52
CA ASN A 662 -7.75 -9.66 43.30
C ASN A 662 -7.11 -10.65 44.27
N THR A 663 -5.78 -10.64 44.36
CA THR A 663 -5.01 -11.49 45.26
C THR A 663 -4.14 -10.64 46.18
N ASP A 664 -3.22 -11.24 46.94
CA ASP A 664 -2.23 -10.50 47.74
C ASP A 664 -1.05 -9.99 46.88
N ARG A 665 -1.21 -9.90 45.56
CA ARG A 665 -0.16 -9.67 44.56
C ARG A 665 -0.47 -8.48 43.66
N TYR A 666 0.12 -8.49 42.47
CA TYR A 666 -0.08 -7.48 41.44
C TYR A 666 -1.27 -7.91 40.59
N GLU A 667 -2.34 -7.13 40.58
CA GLU A 667 -3.44 -7.19 39.62
C GLU A 667 -3.65 -5.81 39.00
N ALA A 668 -3.24 -5.65 37.74
CA ALA A 668 -3.32 -4.37 37.04
C ALA A 668 -3.57 -4.55 35.54
N ASP A 669 -3.46 -3.46 34.78
CA ASP A 669 -3.59 -3.45 33.32
C ASP A 669 -4.90 -4.11 32.86
N VAL A 670 -6.02 -3.62 33.38
CA VAL A 670 -7.32 -4.23 33.16
C VAL A 670 -7.95 -3.78 31.84
N PHE A 671 -8.34 -4.76 31.04
CA PHE A 671 -9.32 -4.62 29.97
C PHE A 671 -10.65 -5.23 30.42
N ILE A 672 -11.74 -4.47 30.29
CA ILE A 672 -13.10 -4.94 30.49
C ILE A 672 -13.81 -4.97 29.13
N ALA A 673 -14.47 -6.08 28.80
CA ALA A 673 -15.30 -6.15 27.60
C ALA A 673 -16.42 -5.09 27.65
N PRO A 674 -16.84 -4.50 26.51
CA PRO A 674 -17.86 -3.45 26.52
C PRO A 674 -19.19 -3.87 27.19
N ASP A 675 -19.56 -5.14 27.08
CA ASP A 675 -20.75 -5.72 27.69
C ASP A 675 -20.49 -6.36 29.07
N GLU A 676 -19.28 -6.16 29.62
CA GLU A 676 -18.79 -6.76 30.87
C GLU A 676 -18.78 -8.30 30.90
N SER A 677 -18.89 -8.98 29.75
CA SER A 677 -18.95 -10.46 29.71
C SER A 677 -17.64 -11.15 30.13
N TYR A 678 -16.50 -10.48 29.96
CA TYR A 678 -15.19 -10.95 30.42
C TYR A 678 -14.25 -9.77 30.72
N MET A 679 -13.18 -10.05 31.45
CA MET A 679 -12.05 -9.14 31.62
C MET A 679 -10.73 -9.86 31.42
N ILE A 680 -9.73 -9.12 30.93
CA ILE A 680 -8.35 -9.57 30.80
C ILE A 680 -7.48 -8.61 31.60
N PHE A 681 -6.54 -9.12 32.39
CA PHE A 681 -5.68 -8.28 33.22
C PHE A 681 -4.33 -8.95 33.46
N CYS A 682 -3.32 -8.15 33.77
CA CYS A 682 -2.01 -8.68 34.18
C CYS A 682 -2.03 -9.08 35.66
N SER A 683 -1.48 -10.25 35.98
CA SER A 683 -1.25 -10.66 37.35
C SER A 683 0.05 -11.45 37.57
N ILE A 684 0.63 -11.31 38.76
CA ILE A 684 1.83 -12.05 39.19
C ILE A 684 1.44 -13.10 40.23
N ARG A 685 1.13 -14.31 39.79
CA ARG A 685 0.72 -15.42 40.67
C ARG A 685 1.80 -16.51 40.75
N LYS A 686 1.81 -17.29 41.85
CA LYS A 686 2.80 -18.34 42.13
C LYS A 686 2.95 -19.39 41.02
N ASN A 687 1.87 -19.67 40.29
CA ASN A 687 1.84 -20.66 39.21
C ASN A 687 1.81 -20.00 37.81
N GLY A 688 2.20 -18.72 37.72
CA GLY A 688 2.39 -18.02 36.45
C GLY A 688 3.55 -18.58 35.63
N LEU A 689 3.60 -18.19 34.36
CA LEU A 689 4.60 -18.58 33.38
C LEU A 689 5.80 -17.63 33.40
N GLY A 690 5.56 -16.32 33.42
CA GLY A 690 6.58 -15.29 33.32
C GLY A 690 6.68 -14.34 34.53
N LYS A 691 7.26 -13.16 34.27
CA LYS A 691 7.44 -12.06 35.24
C LYS A 691 6.13 -11.35 35.57
N GLY A 692 5.15 -11.44 34.68
CA GLY A 692 3.75 -11.07 34.86
C GLY A 692 2.97 -11.52 33.63
N ASP A 693 1.82 -12.13 33.87
CA ASP A 693 1.06 -12.85 32.85
C ASP A 693 -0.32 -12.24 32.66
N LEU A 694 -0.89 -12.40 31.48
CA LEU A 694 -2.31 -12.14 31.26
C LEU A 694 -3.17 -13.29 31.80
N TYR A 695 -4.18 -12.89 32.55
CA TYR A 695 -5.26 -13.72 33.07
C TYR A 695 -6.60 -13.24 32.51
N ILE A 696 -7.54 -14.18 32.34
CA ILE A 696 -8.90 -13.90 31.89
C ILE A 696 -9.92 -14.42 32.90
N SER A 697 -10.98 -13.64 33.15
CA SER A 697 -12.14 -14.04 33.95
C SER A 697 -13.43 -13.72 33.19
N PHE A 698 -14.45 -14.57 33.38
CA PHE A 698 -15.75 -14.44 32.73
C PHE A 698 -16.84 -14.13 33.75
N LYS A 699 -17.81 -13.32 33.34
CA LYS A 699 -18.96 -12.98 34.17
C LYS A 699 -20.10 -13.98 33.92
N ASP A 700 -20.64 -14.57 34.99
CA ASP A 700 -21.78 -15.48 34.91
C ASP A 700 -23.13 -14.72 34.80
N LYS A 701 -24.23 -15.48 34.68
CA LYS A 701 -25.59 -14.89 34.55
C LYS A 701 -26.08 -14.24 35.84
N GLU A 702 -25.43 -14.55 36.94
CA GLU A 702 -25.68 -14.01 38.27
C GLU A 702 -24.76 -12.80 38.58
N GLU A 703 -24.06 -12.28 37.57
CA GLU A 703 -23.14 -11.13 37.62
C GLU A 703 -21.87 -11.36 38.47
N ASN A 704 -21.51 -12.62 38.72
CA ASN A 704 -20.29 -12.97 39.45
C ASN A 704 -19.12 -13.25 38.50
N TRP A 705 -17.92 -12.84 38.91
CA TRP A 705 -16.68 -13.13 38.21
C TRP A 705 -16.17 -14.53 38.54
N SER A 706 -15.89 -15.32 37.51
CA SER A 706 -15.24 -16.62 37.66
C SER A 706 -13.83 -16.48 38.23
N GLU A 707 -13.27 -17.57 38.74
CA GLU A 707 -11.84 -17.66 39.02
C GLU A 707 -11.03 -17.28 37.78
N ALA A 708 -10.03 -16.42 37.94
CA ALA A 708 -9.20 -15.98 36.84
C ALA A 708 -8.27 -17.10 36.35
N VAL A 709 -8.23 -17.29 35.02
CA VAL A 709 -7.49 -18.35 34.33
C VAL A 709 -6.26 -17.74 33.65
N ASN A 710 -5.08 -18.32 33.88
CA ASN A 710 -3.86 -17.91 33.18
C ASN A 710 -3.99 -18.23 31.68
N MET A 711 -3.69 -17.28 30.81
CA MET A 711 -3.86 -17.44 29.36
C MET A 711 -2.82 -18.36 28.71
N GLY A 712 -1.86 -18.89 29.48
CA GLY A 712 -0.96 -19.96 29.07
C GLY A 712 0.07 -19.53 28.01
N ALA A 713 0.88 -20.49 27.56
CA ALA A 713 2.01 -20.25 26.65
C ALA A 713 1.62 -19.82 25.22
N SER A 714 0.33 -19.81 24.88
CA SER A 714 -0.16 -19.25 23.62
C SER A 714 -0.25 -17.73 23.63
N ILE A 715 -0.15 -17.10 24.81
CA ILE A 715 -0.21 -15.64 25.00
C ILE A 715 0.96 -15.18 25.85
N ASN A 716 1.16 -15.83 26.98
CA ASN A 716 2.19 -15.51 27.95
C ASN A 716 3.53 -16.13 27.56
N THR A 717 4.61 -15.48 27.95
CA THR A 717 5.98 -15.94 27.77
C THR A 717 6.68 -16.06 29.13
N GLU A 718 8.00 -16.29 29.16
CA GLU A 718 8.78 -16.17 30.40
C GLU A 718 9.03 -14.69 30.79
N GLU A 719 8.70 -13.75 29.90
CA GLU A 719 8.88 -12.31 30.08
C GLU A 719 7.64 -11.66 30.71
N HIS A 720 7.27 -10.46 30.28
CA HIS A 720 6.22 -9.66 30.90
C HIS A 720 5.14 -9.33 29.86
N GLU A 721 3.93 -9.84 30.10
CA GLU A 721 2.75 -9.55 29.28
C GLU A 721 1.80 -8.59 30.02
N LEU A 722 1.53 -7.45 29.39
CA LEU A 722 0.86 -6.30 29.98
C LEU A 722 -0.14 -5.67 29.00
N CYS A 723 -0.88 -4.69 29.50
CA CYS A 723 -1.64 -3.74 28.70
C CYS A 723 -2.59 -4.37 27.66
N PRO A 724 -3.48 -5.29 28.06
CA PRO A 724 -4.47 -5.85 27.15
C PRO A 724 -5.44 -4.76 26.66
N PHE A 725 -5.84 -4.86 25.40
CA PHE A 725 -6.87 -4.04 24.77
C PHE A 725 -7.55 -4.86 23.67
N VAL A 726 -8.87 -4.99 23.70
CA VAL A 726 -9.59 -5.61 22.58
C VAL A 726 -10.18 -4.52 21.68
N SER A 727 -10.05 -4.70 20.36
CA SER A 727 -10.61 -3.78 19.37
C SER A 727 -12.11 -3.59 19.57
N ALA A 728 -12.62 -2.42 19.20
CA ALA A 728 -14.04 -2.09 19.42
C ALA A 728 -15.03 -3.02 18.68
N ASP A 729 -14.60 -3.67 17.60
CA ASP A 729 -15.38 -4.69 16.90
C ASP A 729 -15.25 -6.09 17.52
N GLY A 730 -14.48 -6.21 18.60
CA GLY A 730 -14.32 -7.41 19.40
C GLY A 730 -13.48 -8.49 18.75
N LYS A 731 -12.73 -8.20 17.67
CA LYS A 731 -12.05 -9.22 16.86
C LYS A 731 -10.58 -9.44 17.21
N TYR A 732 -9.89 -8.42 17.75
CA TYR A 732 -8.46 -8.49 17.96
C TYR A 732 -8.11 -8.08 19.38
N LEU A 733 -7.38 -8.95 20.07
CA LEU A 733 -6.71 -8.64 21.33
C LEU A 733 -5.32 -8.09 20.99
N PHE A 734 -5.03 -6.89 21.48
CA PHE A 734 -3.72 -6.29 21.54
C PHE A 734 -3.18 -6.42 22.95
N TYR A 735 -1.87 -6.59 23.08
CA TYR A 735 -1.19 -6.59 24.37
C TYR A 735 0.29 -6.26 24.16
N THR A 736 0.96 -5.85 25.23
CA THR A 736 2.41 -5.67 25.22
C THR A 736 3.06 -6.97 25.69
N SER A 737 4.00 -7.52 24.93
CA SER A 737 4.87 -8.62 25.36
C SER A 737 6.31 -8.20 25.15
N ASN A 738 7.11 -8.27 26.22
CA ASN A 738 8.52 -7.88 26.18
C ASN A 738 8.77 -6.51 25.53
N GLN A 739 7.93 -5.52 25.89
CA GLN A 739 8.08 -4.12 25.45
C GLN A 739 7.84 -3.86 23.95
N ASP A 740 7.09 -4.75 23.32
CA ASP A 740 6.59 -4.62 21.95
C ASP A 740 5.07 -4.88 21.94
N ILE A 741 4.34 -4.26 21.00
CA ILE A 741 2.89 -4.50 20.86
C ILE A 741 2.64 -5.71 19.98
N TYR A 742 1.90 -6.68 20.51
CA TYR A 742 1.41 -7.87 19.84
C TYR A 742 -0.10 -7.79 19.63
N TRP A 743 -0.59 -8.55 18.66
CA TRP A 743 -2.01 -8.74 18.42
C TRP A 743 -2.35 -10.17 18.01
N VAL A 744 -3.58 -10.61 18.34
CA VAL A 744 -4.09 -11.95 18.05
C VAL A 744 -5.62 -11.89 17.84
N ASN A 745 -6.18 -12.84 17.09
CA ASN A 745 -7.63 -12.96 16.97
C ASN A 745 -8.26 -13.39 18.30
N THR A 746 -9.38 -12.77 18.68
CA THR A 746 -10.11 -13.07 19.91
C THR A 746 -10.77 -14.45 19.95
N ASP A 747 -10.81 -15.19 18.84
CA ASP A 747 -11.24 -16.59 18.83
C ASP A 747 -10.42 -17.44 19.82
N ILE A 748 -9.17 -17.04 20.10
CA ILE A 748 -8.33 -17.67 21.14
C ILE A 748 -8.97 -17.61 22.53
N LEU A 749 -9.82 -16.62 22.82
CA LEU A 749 -10.45 -16.43 24.12
C LEU A 749 -11.43 -17.56 24.47
N GLU A 750 -12.00 -18.22 23.46
CA GLU A 750 -12.89 -19.38 23.65
C GLU A 750 -12.15 -20.55 24.33
N ASN A 751 -10.82 -20.63 24.18
CA ASN A 751 -10.02 -21.68 24.81
C ASN A 751 -10.03 -21.61 26.34
N TYR A 752 -10.44 -20.49 26.93
CA TYR A 752 -10.42 -20.28 28.38
C TYR A 752 -11.80 -20.33 29.03
N LYS A 753 -12.88 -20.31 28.24
CA LYS A 753 -14.25 -20.41 28.78
C LYS A 753 -14.47 -21.77 29.45
N GLY A 754 -15.03 -21.74 30.66
CA GLY A 754 -15.35 -22.95 31.43
C GLY A 754 -14.15 -23.69 32.04
N LYS A 755 -12.92 -23.15 31.93
CA LYS A 755 -11.74 -23.68 32.64
C LYS A 755 -11.70 -23.15 34.06
N THR A 756 -11.18 -23.95 34.99
CA THR A 756 -10.97 -23.57 36.40
C THR A 756 -9.49 -23.40 36.73
N ALA A 757 -9.18 -22.62 37.77
CA ALA A 757 -7.83 -22.41 38.28
C ALA A 757 -7.18 -23.75 38.68
N GLY A 758 -6.35 -24.31 37.80
CA GLY A 758 -5.64 -25.58 38.06
C GLY A 758 -5.41 -26.46 36.83
N ASN A 759 -6.23 -26.33 35.78
CA ASN A 759 -5.99 -27.04 34.52
C ASN A 759 -5.06 -26.20 33.64
N ARG A 760 -3.76 -26.52 33.65
CA ARG A 760 -2.84 -26.06 32.61
C ARG A 760 -3.41 -26.48 31.25
N VAL A 761 -3.38 -25.57 30.28
CA VAL A 761 -3.55 -25.93 28.88
C VAL A 761 -2.24 -26.60 28.48
N ASP A 762 -2.14 -27.92 28.68
CA ASP A 762 -1.01 -28.67 28.15
C ASP A 762 -1.04 -28.50 26.63
N GLY A 763 0.01 -27.88 26.09
CA GLY A 763 0.25 -27.77 24.67
C GLY A 763 0.29 -29.16 24.07
N GLY A 764 -0.70 -29.48 23.24
CA GLY A 764 -0.57 -30.58 22.31
C GLY A 764 0.48 -30.19 21.27
N GLU A 765 1.61 -30.88 21.28
CA GLU A 765 2.58 -30.93 20.18
C GLU A 765 1.97 -31.62 18.92
N PRO A 766 2.56 -31.44 17.72
CA PRO A 766 1.92 -30.90 16.51
C PRO A 766 1.01 -31.85 15.70
#